data_AF-A0AAW5WZ88-F1
#
_entry.id   AF-A0AAW5WZ88-F1
#
_cell.length_a   1.000
_cell.length_b   1.000
_cell.length_c   1.000
_cell.angle_alpha   90.00
_cell.angle_beta   90.00
_cell.angle_gamma   90.00
#
_symmetry.space_group_name_H-M   'P 1'
#
loop_
_entity.id
_entity.type
_entity.pdbx_description
1 polymer ?
#
loop_
_entity_poly.entity_id
_entity_poly.type
_entity_poly.pdbx_seq_one_letter_code
_entity_poly.pdbx_strand_id
1 'polypeptide(L)'
;MNSGEKKKSYLMTADRQQHFSLRKINVGLASVVLGTSLYLGISASYSHVYADNITNTQTNSNLYHDELDDALTVANYLKETYKFYNANDAIQSELNDALKQAELARSNSNNQLEINSVTERLEAATRALNGRASDKTALKSEIEIAEAAHTLTTYINASKQVKENFDVVLNSAKKQSQQEEISQKQLDSITESLRLAIASLDGQVTNKKDLVETIEFVNAIKDLEIYTNSSIVAKTDLDTALEEAIVINERNDATQAEVDEMVENLNNKVESLSNIQAQSLKKPKKVAIPVGHQTNLTSSEKESIIVAVKIANSNVDKVIVDEVGNVKVVFTDGSVANLLSNEVISDVDKESLDVAQVVANELKSTYKFYNAEDAKQETLLNLLTKAEAILTGSEKDTASQASIDEVTNQLELATRSLDGTITNKKTLEDNILIAEAARDLDKYLNASEQIKNNFDKALKDAVVQRDNSDASQVNVDQVSQALNQAIESLDGQATDKKSLQELVTTVQAFETLGDVYDAASVNERNQLNEALQQATQTLDESSSQAEVDQSEKELETAFWALGENDSVPVSNSVSEITDSKAETVKQDEKEIISESELTQSVIQLSEVKEIPKPKVEKEIMNNKMKIQKKQIVSGSKVTNSKRLPQTGNLNQTLSLVGVLTMLIAMVGLKRRK
;
A
#
# COMPACT_ATOMS: atom_id res chain seq x y z
N MET A 1 -44.90 -4.11 24.92
CA MET A 1 -44.40 -4.80 26.13
C MET A 1 -43.47 -3.82 26.84
N ASN A 2 -43.90 -3.32 28.00
CA ASN A 2 -43.49 -3.77 29.35
C ASN A 2 -42.00 -3.45 29.62
N SER A 3 -41.68 -2.43 30.43
CA SER A 3 -41.71 -2.39 31.92
C SER A 3 -40.54 -3.17 32.54
N GLY A 4 -39.85 -2.70 33.58
CA GLY A 4 -40.11 -1.59 34.50
C GLY A 4 -39.64 -1.98 35.92
N GLU A 5 -39.78 -1.07 36.90
CA GLU A 5 -39.46 -1.27 38.33
C GLU A 5 -37.94 -1.35 38.66
N LYS A 6 -37.35 -0.59 39.60
CA LYS A 6 -37.65 -0.15 40.99
C LYS A 6 -37.19 -1.14 42.09
N LYS A 7 -36.17 -0.73 42.84
CA LYS A 7 -35.88 -0.99 44.28
C LYS A 7 -34.86 0.10 44.70
N LYS A 8 -35.15 1.12 45.53
CA LYS A 8 -35.55 1.18 46.96
C LYS A 8 -34.52 0.56 47.93
N SER A 9 -33.88 1.42 48.72
CA SER A 9 -33.20 1.14 50.00
C SER A 9 -33.30 2.39 50.91
N TYR A 10 -33.00 2.27 52.21
CA TYR A 10 -33.32 3.23 53.27
C TYR A 10 -32.35 3.12 54.48
N LEU A 11 -32.25 4.06 55.44
CA LEU A 11 -32.91 5.38 55.55
C LEU A 11 -31.90 6.52 55.19
N MET A 12 -31.43 7.49 56.00
CA MET A 12 -31.72 7.93 57.39
C MET A 12 -31.58 9.47 57.55
N THR A 13 -31.16 9.97 58.72
CA THR A 13 -31.44 11.32 59.25
C THR A 13 -30.22 12.08 59.81
N ALA A 14 -30.07 13.36 59.43
CA ALA A 14 -29.80 14.54 60.29
C ALA A 14 -29.74 15.80 59.39
N ASP A 15 -30.80 16.59 59.23
CA ASP A 15 -31.24 17.71 60.11
C ASP A 15 -30.22 18.86 60.26
N ARG A 16 -30.23 19.85 59.34
CA ARG A 16 -30.89 21.17 59.57
C ARG A 16 -30.90 22.13 58.37
N GLN A 17 -32.03 22.83 58.27
CA GLN A 17 -32.32 24.18 57.73
C GLN A 17 -31.30 24.90 56.83
N GLN A 18 -31.66 25.67 55.80
CA GLN A 18 -32.85 25.91 54.97
C GLN A 18 -32.42 27.05 54.02
N HIS A 19 -32.49 26.87 52.70
CA HIS A 19 -32.39 28.00 51.77
C HIS A 19 -33.73 28.70 51.66
N PHE A 20 -33.75 30.03 51.53
CA PHE A 20 -34.79 30.72 50.75
C PHE A 20 -34.22 31.94 50.00
N SER A 21 -34.72 32.14 48.78
CA SER A 21 -34.16 33.09 47.81
C SER A 21 -34.82 34.48 47.87
N LEU A 22 -34.07 35.47 47.36
CA LEU A 22 -34.46 36.87 47.19
C LEU A 22 -35.84 37.09 46.56
N ARG A 23 -36.63 38.01 47.13
CA ARG A 23 -37.44 38.98 46.36
C ARG A 23 -37.67 40.27 47.14
N LYS A 24 -37.80 41.39 46.41
CA LYS A 24 -37.88 42.76 46.93
C LYS A 24 -39.29 43.10 47.44
N ILE A 25 -39.38 44.01 48.41
CA ILE A 25 -40.42 45.06 48.53
C ILE A 25 -39.85 46.21 49.39
N ASN A 26 -40.28 47.46 49.12
CA ASN A 26 -39.78 48.66 49.79
C ASN A 26 -40.64 49.04 51.00
N VAL A 27 -40.04 49.42 52.13
CA VAL A 27 -40.63 50.38 53.10
C VAL A 27 -39.50 51.12 53.85
N GLY A 28 -39.72 52.40 54.19
CA GLY A 28 -39.18 52.97 55.44
C GLY A 28 -37.81 53.65 55.44
N LEU A 29 -37.68 54.83 54.80
CA LEU A 29 -36.73 55.85 55.26
C LEU A 29 -37.26 56.48 56.56
N ALA A 30 -36.84 55.93 57.71
CA ALA A 30 -37.24 56.41 59.03
C ALA A 30 -36.29 57.52 59.55
N SER A 31 -36.42 58.72 58.98
CA SER A 31 -35.63 59.89 59.40
C SER A 31 -36.10 60.44 60.75
N VAL A 32 -35.30 60.23 61.80
CA VAL A 32 -35.45 60.85 63.14
C VAL A 32 -34.04 61.27 63.59
N VAL A 33 -33.59 62.54 63.45
CA VAL A 33 -34.04 63.77 64.12
C VAL A 33 -33.87 63.63 65.65
N LEU A 34 -32.91 64.28 66.30
CA LEU A 34 -32.59 65.72 66.21
C LEU A 34 -31.08 66.01 66.04
N GLY A 35 -30.74 66.72 64.96
CA GLY A 35 -29.54 67.55 64.90
C GLY A 35 -29.90 68.99 65.27
N THR A 36 -30.00 69.30 66.55
CA THR A 36 -30.26 70.66 67.04
C THR A 36 -29.23 71.06 68.09
N SER A 37 -28.47 72.12 67.79
CA SER A 37 -27.48 72.72 68.69
C SER A 37 -28.13 73.31 69.94
N LEU A 38 -28.11 72.58 71.05
CA LEU A 38 -28.55 73.08 72.35
C LEU A 38 -27.35 73.61 73.15
N TYR A 39 -27.14 74.93 73.10
CA TYR A 39 -26.09 75.62 73.86
C TYR A 39 -26.49 75.74 75.33
N LEU A 40 -26.31 74.65 76.10
CA LEU A 40 -26.47 74.66 77.55
C LEU A 40 -25.20 75.17 78.23
N GLY A 41 -25.12 76.49 78.41
CA GLY A 41 -24.13 77.08 79.31
C GLY A 41 -24.45 76.72 80.76
N ILE A 42 -23.62 75.89 81.39
CA ILE A 42 -23.69 75.62 82.83
C ILE A 42 -22.90 76.70 83.56
N SER A 43 -23.56 77.83 83.86
CA SER A 43 -23.01 78.88 84.70
C SER A 43 -23.02 78.46 86.18
N ALA A 44 -22.00 77.72 86.61
CA ALA A 44 -21.72 77.45 88.02
C ALA A 44 -21.08 78.68 88.69
N SER A 45 -21.87 79.73 88.90
CA SER A 45 -21.42 80.96 89.57
C SER A 45 -21.24 80.73 91.07
N TYR A 46 -19.99 80.56 91.52
CA TYR A 46 -19.64 80.67 92.94
C TYR A 46 -19.22 82.11 93.27
N SER A 47 -20.05 82.81 94.04
CA SER A 47 -19.74 84.16 94.52
C SER A 47 -20.44 84.50 95.85
N HIS A 48 -19.75 84.30 96.96
CA HIS A 48 -19.89 85.08 98.21
C HIS A 48 -18.51 85.01 98.91
N VAL A 49 -17.69 86.08 98.86
CA VAL A 49 -17.73 87.31 99.69
C VAL A 49 -17.24 87.05 101.12
N TYR A 50 -16.11 87.70 101.45
CA TYR A 50 -15.45 87.71 102.76
C TYR A 50 -16.30 88.39 103.86
N ALA A 51 -16.27 87.83 105.07
CA ALA A 51 -15.96 88.56 106.32
C ALA A 51 -15.68 87.59 107.48
N ASP A 52 -14.85 88.04 108.43
CA ASP A 52 -14.42 87.36 109.66
C ASP A 52 -15.61 86.82 110.54
N ASN A 53 -15.46 85.86 111.46
CA ASN A 53 -14.36 85.79 112.43
C ASN A 53 -14.14 84.43 113.12
N ILE A 54 -12.90 84.27 113.61
CA ILE A 54 -12.22 83.18 114.31
C ILE A 54 -13.04 82.40 115.36
N THR A 55 -13.02 81.06 115.29
CA THR A 55 -12.54 80.19 116.40
C THR A 55 -12.17 78.78 115.91
N ASN A 56 -11.29 78.09 116.63
CA ASN A 56 -10.52 76.91 116.16
C ASN A 56 -10.78 75.66 117.02
N THR A 57 -11.05 74.50 116.39
CA THR A 57 -10.60 73.19 116.91
C THR A 57 -10.60 72.08 115.83
N GLN A 58 -9.40 71.64 115.43
CA GLN A 58 -9.04 70.25 115.05
C GLN A 58 -10.01 69.39 114.19
N THR A 59 -10.23 69.75 112.92
CA THR A 59 -10.68 68.78 111.87
C THR A 59 -10.06 68.96 110.48
N ASN A 60 -9.52 70.14 110.14
CA ASN A 60 -9.29 70.48 108.74
C ASN A 60 -8.04 69.88 108.06
N SER A 61 -7.06 69.35 108.80
CA SER A 61 -5.80 68.85 108.18
C SER A 61 -5.99 67.74 107.15
N ASN A 62 -7.07 66.98 107.25
CA ASN A 62 -7.31 65.84 106.36
C ASN A 62 -8.00 66.29 105.07
N LEU A 63 -9.02 67.17 105.18
CA LEU A 63 -9.84 67.64 104.06
C LEU A 63 -9.03 68.30 102.92
N TYR A 64 -7.85 68.84 103.26
CA TYR A 64 -6.94 69.49 102.34
C TYR A 64 -5.96 68.55 101.64
N HIS A 65 -5.64 67.41 102.26
CA HIS A 65 -4.93 66.31 101.59
C HIS A 65 -5.89 65.51 100.72
N ASP A 66 -7.17 65.39 101.10
CA ASP A 66 -8.21 64.73 100.31
C ASP A 66 -8.34 65.36 98.90
N GLU A 67 -8.43 66.69 98.80
CA GLU A 67 -8.48 67.40 97.49
C GLU A 67 -7.22 67.20 96.62
N LEU A 68 -6.03 67.13 97.26
CA LEU A 68 -4.76 66.88 96.57
C LEU A 68 -4.63 65.41 96.12
N ASP A 69 -5.08 64.46 96.94
CA ASP A 69 -5.09 63.03 96.61
C ASP A 69 -6.11 62.69 95.52
N ASP A 70 -7.26 63.36 95.48
CA ASP A 70 -8.21 63.29 94.36
C ASP A 70 -7.60 63.86 93.06
N ALA A 71 -6.96 65.03 93.12
CA ALA A 71 -6.29 65.63 91.97
C ALA A 71 -5.12 64.75 91.45
N LEU A 72 -4.34 64.14 92.34
CA LEU A 72 -3.30 63.15 92.01
C LEU A 72 -3.87 61.88 91.40
N THR A 73 -5.02 61.41 91.90
CA THR A 73 -5.73 60.22 91.36
C THR A 73 -6.23 60.48 89.95
N VAL A 74 -6.87 61.65 89.71
CA VAL A 74 -7.33 62.07 88.39
C VAL A 74 -6.15 62.27 87.43
N ALA A 75 -5.07 62.90 87.87
CA ALA A 75 -3.89 63.14 87.04
C ALA A 75 -3.15 61.85 86.65
N ASN A 76 -3.00 60.90 87.57
CA ASN A 76 -2.39 59.60 87.28
C ASN A 76 -3.30 58.71 86.40
N TYR A 77 -4.62 58.72 86.62
CA TYR A 77 -5.55 58.07 85.68
C TYR A 77 -5.44 58.68 84.27
N LEU A 78 -5.41 60.01 84.15
CA LEU A 78 -5.31 60.69 82.86
C LEU A 78 -4.01 60.38 82.10
N LYS A 79 -2.92 60.00 82.78
CA LYS A 79 -1.65 59.59 82.15
C LYS A 79 -1.75 58.31 81.33
N GLU A 80 -2.56 57.35 81.76
CA GLU A 80 -2.80 56.13 80.99
C GLU A 80 -3.73 56.41 79.78
N THR A 81 -4.47 57.52 79.78
CA THR A 81 -5.38 57.88 78.67
C THR A 81 -4.72 58.66 77.53
N TYR A 82 -5.34 58.58 76.35
CA TYR A 82 -4.97 59.35 75.16
C TYR A 82 -4.87 60.87 75.37
N LYS A 83 -5.53 61.42 76.40
CA LYS A 83 -5.48 62.85 76.72
C LYS A 83 -4.07 63.29 77.09
N PHE A 84 -3.29 62.40 77.70
CA PHE A 84 -1.89 62.64 78.04
C PHE A 84 -0.93 62.11 76.97
N TYR A 85 -0.97 60.82 76.63
CA TYR A 85 0.09 60.23 75.79
C TYR A 85 0.10 60.74 74.33
N ASN A 86 -1.00 61.35 73.86
CA ASN A 86 -1.08 62.07 72.58
C ASN A 86 -1.11 63.61 72.75
N ALA A 87 -0.88 64.17 73.94
CA ALA A 87 -0.72 65.61 74.12
C ALA A 87 0.64 66.09 73.58
N ASN A 88 0.78 67.40 73.33
CA ASN A 88 2.07 67.98 72.97
C ASN A 88 3.12 67.76 74.09
N ASP A 89 4.37 67.49 73.72
CA ASP A 89 5.50 67.20 74.63
C ASP A 89 5.62 68.18 75.81
N ALA A 90 5.43 69.48 75.56
CA ALA A 90 5.48 70.52 76.59
C ALA A 90 4.36 70.38 77.65
N ILE A 91 3.17 69.92 77.24
CA ILE A 91 2.01 69.69 78.11
C ILE A 91 2.20 68.36 78.87
N GLN A 92 2.79 67.34 78.24
CA GLN A 92 3.20 66.11 78.93
C GLN A 92 4.28 66.39 80.00
N SER A 93 5.25 67.28 79.70
CA SER A 93 6.26 67.71 80.67
C SER A 93 5.64 68.47 81.83
N GLU A 94 4.80 69.48 81.55
CA GLU A 94 4.16 70.28 82.60
C GLU A 94 3.27 69.45 83.52
N LEU A 95 2.55 68.44 83.02
CA LEU A 95 1.79 67.53 83.90
C LEU A 95 2.71 66.62 84.73
N ASN A 96 3.79 66.08 84.16
CA ASN A 96 4.75 65.28 84.95
C ASN A 96 5.46 66.12 86.02
N ASP A 97 5.82 67.37 85.73
CA ASP A 97 6.41 68.29 86.70
C ASP A 97 5.39 68.72 87.75
N ALA A 98 4.14 69.01 87.38
CA ALA A 98 3.08 69.33 88.34
C ALA A 98 2.76 68.14 89.27
N LEU A 99 2.67 66.91 88.73
CA LEU A 99 2.54 65.67 89.51
C LEU A 99 3.67 65.52 90.53
N LYS A 100 4.92 65.70 90.07
CA LYS A 100 6.10 65.58 90.93
C LYS A 100 6.12 66.62 92.06
N GLN A 101 5.70 67.85 91.80
CA GLN A 101 5.58 68.88 92.85
C GLN A 101 4.42 68.57 93.81
N ALA A 102 3.29 68.09 93.30
CA ALA A 102 2.15 67.64 94.09
C ALA A 102 2.51 66.46 95.02
N GLU A 103 3.17 65.42 94.52
CA GLU A 103 3.67 64.27 95.31
C GLU A 103 4.67 64.69 96.40
N LEU A 104 5.55 65.64 96.10
CA LEU A 104 6.51 66.19 97.06
C LEU A 104 5.81 66.98 98.17
N ALA A 105 4.86 67.86 97.83
CA ALA A 105 4.11 68.66 98.80
C ALA A 105 3.21 67.79 99.68
N ARG A 106 2.44 66.88 99.06
CA ARG A 106 1.61 65.84 99.73
C ARG A 106 2.37 65.10 100.82
N SER A 107 3.65 64.80 100.58
CA SER A 107 4.49 64.00 101.47
C SER A 107 5.24 64.80 102.54
N ASN A 108 5.38 66.13 102.40
CA ASN A 108 6.31 66.93 103.22
C ASN A 108 5.78 68.29 103.70
N SER A 109 4.71 68.85 103.11
CA SER A 109 4.23 70.19 103.44
C SER A 109 3.09 70.16 104.46
N ASN A 110 3.18 71.07 105.43
CA ASN A 110 2.11 71.42 106.37
C ASN A 110 1.53 72.83 106.07
N ASN A 111 1.78 73.37 104.88
CA ASN A 111 1.43 74.75 104.50
C ASN A 111 0.27 74.77 103.50
N GLN A 112 -0.89 75.29 103.93
CA GLN A 112 -2.09 75.30 103.11
C GLN A 112 -1.95 76.05 101.78
N LEU A 113 -1.19 77.15 101.77
CA LEU A 113 -1.00 77.95 100.56
C LEU A 113 -0.10 77.24 99.54
N GLU A 114 0.77 76.34 100.00
CA GLU A 114 1.61 75.51 99.14
C GLU A 114 0.80 74.35 98.56
N ILE A 115 0.03 73.64 99.40
CA ILE A 115 -0.90 72.58 99.00
C ILE A 115 -1.88 73.10 97.94
N ASN A 116 -2.61 74.18 98.21
CA ASN A 116 -3.54 74.77 97.23
C ASN A 116 -2.83 75.15 95.92
N SER A 117 -1.63 75.72 95.99
CA SER A 117 -0.90 76.16 94.80
C SER A 117 -0.43 74.99 93.92
N VAL A 118 -0.04 73.85 94.51
CA VAL A 118 0.29 72.64 93.72
C VAL A 118 -0.96 71.92 93.21
N THR A 119 -2.07 71.90 93.96
CA THR A 119 -3.36 71.38 93.48
C THR A 119 -3.85 72.19 92.29
N GLU A 120 -3.88 73.52 92.39
CA GLU A 120 -4.27 74.41 91.28
C GLU A 120 -3.37 74.23 90.05
N ARG A 121 -2.05 74.04 90.23
CA ARG A 121 -1.12 73.76 89.12
C ARG A 121 -1.36 72.39 88.50
N LEU A 122 -1.60 71.35 89.30
CA LEU A 122 -1.89 70.00 88.84
C LEU A 122 -3.22 69.93 88.08
N GLU A 123 -4.25 70.61 88.59
CA GLU A 123 -5.51 70.78 87.88
C GLU A 123 -5.35 71.62 86.61
N ALA A 124 -4.55 72.68 86.61
CA ALA A 124 -4.28 73.47 85.41
C ALA A 124 -3.58 72.62 84.33
N ALA A 125 -2.59 71.80 84.72
CA ALA A 125 -1.87 70.91 83.81
C ALA A 125 -2.76 69.77 83.27
N THR A 126 -3.62 69.16 84.10
CA THR A 126 -4.60 68.16 83.65
C THR A 126 -5.70 68.77 82.78
N ARG A 127 -6.16 69.99 83.07
CA ARG A 127 -7.11 70.74 82.22
C ARG A 127 -6.48 71.21 80.90
N ALA A 128 -5.16 71.37 80.83
CA ALA A 128 -4.42 71.71 79.62
C ALA A 128 -4.18 70.52 78.67
N LEU A 129 -4.47 69.27 79.09
CA LEU A 129 -4.31 68.07 78.27
C LEU A 129 -5.10 68.14 76.96
N ASN A 130 -4.38 68.26 75.85
CA ASN A 130 -4.94 68.44 74.51
C ASN A 130 -4.89 67.18 73.63
N GLY A 131 -4.46 66.04 74.18
CA GLY A 131 -4.37 64.77 73.46
C GLY A 131 -5.74 64.27 72.99
N ARG A 132 -5.76 63.69 71.78
CA ARG A 132 -6.96 63.18 71.11
C ARG A 132 -6.88 61.66 70.96
N ALA A 133 -8.02 60.99 70.85
CA ALA A 133 -8.05 59.56 70.57
C ALA A 133 -7.40 59.27 69.21
N SER A 134 -6.56 58.24 69.15
CA SER A 134 -5.71 57.95 68.00
C SER A 134 -6.51 57.45 66.79
N ASP A 135 -6.19 57.94 65.59
CA ASP A 135 -6.87 57.57 64.35
C ASP A 135 -6.30 56.27 63.77
N LYS A 136 -7.17 55.27 63.62
CA LYS A 136 -6.86 53.93 63.10
C LYS A 136 -7.24 53.73 61.63
N THR A 137 -7.77 54.74 60.95
CA THR A 137 -8.24 54.63 59.54
C THR A 137 -7.11 54.24 58.59
N ALA A 138 -5.95 54.89 58.69
CA ALA A 138 -4.77 54.59 57.89
C ALA A 138 -4.30 53.14 58.08
N LEU A 139 -4.13 52.69 59.33
CA LEU A 139 -3.69 51.33 59.64
C LEU A 139 -4.67 50.27 59.11
N LYS A 140 -5.99 50.50 59.18
CA LYS A 140 -6.99 49.58 58.61
C LYS A 140 -6.87 49.51 57.09
N SER A 141 -6.75 50.65 56.42
CA SER A 141 -6.56 50.70 54.97
C SER A 141 -5.28 49.99 54.52
N GLU A 142 -4.18 50.13 55.25
CA GLU A 142 -2.90 49.48 54.92
C GLU A 142 -2.97 47.96 55.20
N ILE A 143 -3.73 47.52 56.21
CA ILE A 143 -4.04 46.09 56.45
C ILE A 143 -4.87 45.50 55.30
N GLU A 144 -5.89 46.20 54.80
CA GLU A 144 -6.71 45.73 53.66
C GLU A 144 -5.87 45.61 52.37
N ILE A 145 -4.94 46.56 52.14
CA ILE A 145 -3.97 46.49 51.03
C ILE A 145 -3.03 45.28 51.18
N ALA A 146 -2.52 45.03 52.40
CA ALA A 146 -1.67 43.87 52.67
C ALA A 146 -2.42 42.54 52.52
N GLU A 147 -3.68 42.46 52.96
CA GLU A 147 -4.51 41.26 52.77
C GLU A 147 -4.75 40.95 51.28
N ALA A 148 -5.01 41.98 50.46
CA ALA A 148 -5.11 41.83 49.01
C ALA A 148 -3.79 41.37 48.37
N ALA A 149 -2.63 41.87 48.86
CA ALA A 149 -1.32 41.56 48.32
C ALA A 149 -0.98 40.05 48.33
N HIS A 150 -1.50 39.25 49.28
CA HIS A 150 -1.30 37.80 49.29
C HIS A 150 -1.74 37.10 48.00
N THR A 151 -2.69 37.66 47.25
CA THR A 151 -3.20 37.10 45.98
C THR A 151 -2.39 37.50 44.75
N LEU A 152 -1.40 38.39 44.92
CA LEU A 152 -0.59 38.91 43.81
C LEU A 152 0.69 38.10 43.64
N THR A 153 1.15 37.98 42.40
CA THR A 153 2.46 37.36 42.07
C THR A 153 3.63 38.02 42.79
N THR A 154 3.51 39.30 43.17
CA THR A 154 4.49 40.03 43.98
C THR A 154 4.69 39.44 45.37
N TYR A 155 3.66 38.85 45.99
CA TYR A 155 3.79 38.06 47.22
C TYR A 155 4.10 36.58 46.89
N ILE A 156 3.34 35.98 45.97
CA ILE A 156 3.42 34.54 45.67
C ILE A 156 4.84 34.14 45.22
N ASN A 157 5.46 34.91 44.32
CA ASN A 157 6.82 34.68 43.84
C ASN A 157 7.93 35.35 44.69
N ALA A 158 7.60 36.03 45.81
CA ALA A 158 8.60 36.66 46.66
C ALA A 158 9.56 35.65 47.31
N SER A 159 10.75 36.13 47.67
CA SER A 159 11.72 35.39 48.48
C SER A 159 11.09 34.90 49.78
N LYS A 160 11.47 33.69 50.22
CA LYS A 160 10.91 33.08 51.43
C LYS A 160 10.99 34.01 52.66
N GLN A 161 12.16 34.60 52.91
CA GLN A 161 12.37 35.53 54.03
C GLN A 161 11.51 36.80 53.93
N VAL A 162 11.21 37.26 52.73
CA VAL A 162 10.38 38.44 52.48
C VAL A 162 8.92 38.16 52.80
N LYS A 163 8.38 36.99 52.39
CA LYS A 163 7.06 36.50 52.83
C LYS A 163 6.97 36.35 54.34
N GLU A 164 7.93 35.66 54.96
CA GLU A 164 7.93 35.44 56.42
C GLU A 164 7.98 36.77 57.19
N ASN A 165 8.75 37.77 56.72
CA ASN A 165 8.76 39.11 57.31
C ASN A 165 7.42 39.84 57.12
N PHE A 166 6.85 39.78 55.91
CA PHE A 166 5.56 40.40 55.57
C PHE A 166 4.42 39.85 56.45
N ASP A 167 4.33 38.52 56.56
CA ASP A 167 3.32 37.82 57.36
C ASP A 167 3.42 38.19 58.85
N VAL A 168 4.65 38.26 59.39
CA VAL A 168 4.89 38.67 60.78
C VAL A 168 4.45 40.12 61.03
N VAL A 169 4.79 41.05 60.14
CA VAL A 169 4.41 42.47 60.28
C VAL A 169 2.89 42.65 60.13
N LEU A 170 2.26 42.00 59.16
CA LEU A 170 0.80 42.04 58.97
C LEU A 170 0.05 41.49 60.18
N ASN A 171 0.51 40.37 60.76
CA ASN A 171 -0.10 39.81 61.97
C ASN A 171 0.10 40.71 63.20
N SER A 172 1.25 41.39 63.32
CA SER A 172 1.45 42.42 64.36
C SER A 172 0.49 43.60 64.18
N ALA A 173 0.40 44.14 62.96
CA ALA A 173 -0.49 45.25 62.62
C ALA A 173 -1.97 44.92 62.93
N LYS A 174 -2.44 43.73 62.53
CA LYS A 174 -3.79 43.22 62.85
C LYS A 174 -4.05 43.16 64.36
N LYS A 175 -3.08 42.67 65.15
CA LYS A 175 -3.18 42.62 66.61
C LYS A 175 -3.20 44.00 67.26
N GLN A 176 -2.36 44.92 66.79
CA GLN A 176 -2.22 46.26 67.37
C GLN A 176 -3.40 47.19 66.99
N SER A 177 -3.99 47.00 65.82
CA SER A 177 -5.26 47.63 65.40
C SER A 177 -6.40 47.39 66.41
N GLN A 178 -6.40 46.24 67.11
CA GLN A 178 -7.42 45.85 68.08
C GLN A 178 -7.19 46.40 69.51
N GLN A 179 -6.01 46.94 69.84
CA GLN A 179 -5.74 47.46 71.19
C GLN A 179 -6.54 48.75 71.47
N GLU A 180 -7.24 48.83 72.61
CA GLU A 180 -8.05 50.01 72.95
C GLU A 180 -7.17 51.25 73.20
N GLU A 181 -6.11 51.08 74.01
CA GLU A 181 -5.13 52.12 74.33
C GLU A 181 -3.86 51.92 73.48
N ILE A 182 -3.58 52.91 72.62
CA ILE A 182 -2.40 52.99 71.75
C ILE A 182 -2.15 54.44 71.35
N SER A 183 -0.89 54.90 71.34
CA SER A 183 -0.53 56.25 70.89
C SER A 183 -0.55 56.40 69.38
N GLN A 184 -0.78 57.62 68.89
CA GLN A 184 -0.74 57.91 67.46
C GLN A 184 0.64 57.55 66.88
N LYS A 185 1.71 57.94 67.57
CA LYS A 185 3.10 57.64 67.21
C LYS A 185 3.39 56.14 67.08
N GLN A 186 2.72 55.29 67.85
CA GLN A 186 2.78 53.83 67.67
C GLN A 186 2.01 53.40 66.42
N LEU A 187 0.77 53.86 66.21
CA LEU A 187 -0.01 53.54 65.00
C LEU A 187 0.73 53.95 63.72
N ASP A 188 1.32 55.14 63.70
CA ASP A 188 2.08 55.67 62.56
C ASP A 188 3.29 54.75 62.27
N SER A 189 4.04 54.38 63.31
CA SER A 189 5.20 53.48 63.20
C SER A 189 4.83 52.06 62.74
N ILE A 190 3.65 51.55 63.12
CA ILE A 190 3.14 50.23 62.71
C ILE A 190 2.66 50.28 61.26
N THR A 191 1.96 51.35 60.89
CA THR A 191 1.47 51.57 59.52
C THR A 191 2.64 51.68 58.55
N GLU A 192 3.67 52.47 58.88
CA GLU A 192 4.89 52.57 58.06
C GLU A 192 5.66 51.24 58.02
N SER A 193 5.73 50.49 59.12
CA SER A 193 6.35 49.14 59.11
C SER A 193 5.64 48.19 58.14
N LEU A 194 4.30 48.21 58.11
CA LEU A 194 3.50 47.40 57.19
C LEU A 194 3.65 47.87 55.74
N ARG A 195 3.62 49.18 55.51
CA ARG A 195 3.86 49.81 54.21
C ARG A 195 5.23 49.45 53.63
N LEU A 196 6.28 49.48 54.46
CA LEU A 196 7.62 49.05 54.10
C LEU A 196 7.69 47.54 53.83
N ALA A 197 6.93 46.72 54.56
CA ALA A 197 6.84 45.28 54.27
C ALA A 197 6.15 45.00 52.93
N ILE A 198 5.04 45.68 52.60
CA ILE A 198 4.38 45.61 51.29
C ILE A 198 5.35 46.05 50.19
N ALA A 199 6.06 47.17 50.38
CA ALA A 199 7.03 47.69 49.42
C ALA A 199 8.31 46.84 49.29
N SER A 200 8.56 45.93 50.24
CA SER A 200 9.70 44.99 50.21
C SER A 200 9.38 43.68 49.48
N LEU A 201 8.14 43.46 49.03
CA LEU A 201 7.75 42.29 48.25
C LEU A 201 8.51 42.24 46.92
N ASP A 202 9.46 41.31 46.81
CA ASP A 202 10.42 41.18 45.70
C ASP A 202 9.97 40.24 44.58
N GLY A 203 8.79 39.64 44.71
CA GLY A 203 8.22 38.72 43.72
C GLY A 203 7.96 39.39 42.38
N GLN A 204 8.31 38.71 41.30
CA GLN A 204 8.07 39.18 39.94
C GLN A 204 6.75 38.64 39.38
N VAL A 205 6.23 39.29 38.34
CA VAL A 205 5.09 38.76 37.58
C VAL A 205 5.53 37.49 36.83
N THR A 206 4.77 36.41 36.98
CA THR A 206 5.06 35.12 36.33
C THR A 206 5.08 35.27 34.81
N ASN A 207 6.22 34.94 34.18
CA ASN A 207 6.35 34.93 32.72
C ASN A 207 5.79 33.64 32.14
N LYS A 208 4.62 33.73 31.51
CA LYS A 208 3.94 32.61 30.83
C LYS A 208 4.24 32.50 29.33
N LYS A 209 5.09 33.36 28.76
CA LYS A 209 5.35 33.38 27.30
C LYS A 209 5.77 32.01 26.76
N ASP A 210 6.76 31.39 27.41
CA ASP A 210 7.32 30.11 27.01
C ASP A 210 6.24 28.99 27.02
N LEU A 211 5.31 29.05 27.98
CA LEU A 211 4.17 28.13 28.10
C LEU A 211 3.13 28.34 27.00
N VAL A 212 2.77 29.58 26.68
CA VAL A 212 1.85 29.89 25.56
C VAL A 212 2.44 29.41 24.23
N GLU A 213 3.72 29.72 23.95
CA GLU A 213 4.39 29.25 22.72
C GLU A 213 4.48 27.72 22.66
N THR A 214 4.65 27.04 23.81
CA THR A 214 4.64 25.57 23.88
C THR A 214 3.23 25.00 23.68
N ILE A 215 2.18 25.61 24.24
CA ILE A 215 0.77 25.19 24.04
C ILE A 215 0.36 25.35 22.56
N GLU A 216 0.72 26.46 21.91
CA GLU A 216 0.47 26.66 20.48
C GLU A 216 1.18 25.61 19.63
N PHE A 217 2.46 25.32 19.93
CA PHE A 217 3.22 24.28 19.27
C PHE A 217 2.63 22.86 19.48
N VAL A 218 2.23 22.52 20.71
CA VAL A 218 1.64 21.21 21.03
C VAL A 218 0.28 21.03 20.34
N ASN A 219 -0.51 22.09 20.17
CA ASN A 219 -1.71 22.02 19.33
C ASN A 219 -1.36 21.78 17.85
N ALA A 220 -0.36 22.49 17.31
CA ALA A 220 0.03 22.38 15.90
C ALA A 220 0.56 20.98 15.50
N ILE A 221 1.17 20.22 16.42
CA ILE A 221 1.62 18.85 16.12
C ILE A 221 0.50 17.80 16.10
N LYS A 222 -0.71 18.09 16.59
CA LYS A 222 -1.82 17.11 16.64
C LYS A 222 -2.31 16.71 15.25
N ASP A 223 -2.18 17.60 14.27
CA ASP A 223 -2.52 17.33 12.86
C ASP A 223 -1.39 16.61 12.09
N LEU A 224 -0.22 16.40 12.71
CA LEU A 224 0.95 15.81 12.06
C LEU A 224 1.06 14.29 12.28
N GLU A 225 1.84 13.64 11.42
CA GLU A 225 2.11 12.19 11.50
C GLU A 225 2.75 11.77 12.83
N ILE A 226 3.56 12.63 13.46
CA ILE A 226 4.21 12.33 14.76
C ILE A 226 3.20 12.07 15.88
N TYR A 227 2.10 12.82 15.93
CA TYR A 227 1.02 12.58 16.87
C TYR A 227 0.09 11.47 16.35
N THR A 228 -0.46 11.64 15.14
CA THR A 228 -1.53 10.77 14.64
C THR A 228 -1.10 9.29 14.54
N ASN A 229 0.15 9.01 14.17
CA ASN A 229 0.69 7.66 14.06
C ASN A 229 1.30 7.11 15.37
N SER A 230 1.41 7.91 16.45
CA SER A 230 1.88 7.44 17.77
C SER A 230 0.87 6.52 18.45
N SER A 231 1.31 5.79 19.47
CA SER A 231 0.42 4.96 20.31
C SER A 231 -0.67 5.78 21.02
N ILE A 232 -1.79 5.13 21.38
CA ILE A 232 -2.88 5.74 22.16
C ILE A 232 -2.36 6.29 23.49
N VAL A 233 -1.51 5.54 24.19
CA VAL A 233 -0.94 5.97 25.48
C VAL A 233 -0.16 7.26 25.32
N ALA A 234 0.77 7.34 24.36
CA ALA A 234 1.56 8.56 24.14
C ALA A 234 0.70 9.77 23.71
N LYS A 235 -0.37 9.53 22.93
CA LYS A 235 -1.36 10.59 22.59
C LYS A 235 -2.12 11.08 23.81
N THR A 236 -2.65 10.17 24.64
CA THR A 236 -3.40 10.50 25.86
C THR A 236 -2.51 11.19 26.91
N ASP A 237 -1.27 10.75 27.07
CA ASP A 237 -0.29 11.37 27.98
C ASP A 237 0.02 12.82 27.60
N LEU A 238 0.15 13.12 26.29
CA LEU A 238 0.37 14.48 25.80
C LEU A 238 -0.90 15.34 25.90
N ASP A 239 -2.07 14.78 25.57
CA ASP A 239 -3.35 15.49 25.66
C ASP A 239 -3.70 15.85 27.11
N THR A 240 -3.42 14.96 28.07
CA THR A 240 -3.59 15.24 29.51
C THR A 240 -2.67 16.38 29.96
N ALA A 241 -1.39 16.34 29.58
CA ALA A 241 -0.44 17.42 29.89
C ALA A 241 -0.80 18.75 29.21
N LEU A 242 -1.45 18.72 28.04
CA LEU A 242 -1.97 19.92 27.37
C LEU A 242 -3.16 20.54 28.14
N GLU A 243 -4.07 19.73 28.66
CA GLU A 243 -5.16 20.21 29.52
C GLU A 243 -4.63 20.82 30.83
N GLU A 244 -3.66 20.16 31.48
CA GLU A 244 -2.94 20.70 32.66
C GLU A 244 -2.26 22.04 32.35
N ALA A 245 -1.59 22.14 31.20
CA ALA A 245 -0.90 23.35 30.76
C ALA A 245 -1.84 24.53 30.51
N ILE A 246 -3.00 24.30 29.93
CA ILE A 246 -4.04 25.33 29.72
C ILE A 246 -4.53 25.84 31.09
N VAL A 247 -4.79 24.96 32.05
CA VAL A 247 -5.21 25.36 33.41
C VAL A 247 -4.12 26.18 34.13
N ILE A 248 -2.84 25.79 34.03
CA ILE A 248 -1.73 26.57 34.59
C ILE A 248 -1.58 27.93 33.86
N ASN A 249 -1.88 28.00 32.56
CA ASN A 249 -1.84 29.25 31.81
C ASN A 249 -2.95 30.24 32.26
N GLU A 250 -4.15 29.75 32.61
CA GLU A 250 -5.25 30.59 33.12
C GLU A 250 -5.11 31.00 34.60
N ARG A 251 -4.39 30.23 35.43
CA ARG A 251 -4.21 30.50 36.87
C ARG A 251 -3.44 31.79 37.18
N ASN A 252 -4.11 32.78 37.78
CA ASN A 252 -3.46 34.04 38.22
C ASN A 252 -2.41 33.84 39.34
N ASP A 253 -2.51 32.75 40.10
CA ASP A 253 -1.66 32.38 41.23
C ASP A 253 -0.45 31.51 40.84
N ALA A 254 -0.35 31.09 39.58
CA ALA A 254 0.70 30.18 39.12
C ALA A 254 2.10 30.78 39.32
N THR A 255 2.96 30.04 40.03
CA THR A 255 4.36 30.39 40.24
C THR A 255 5.19 30.20 38.96
N GLN A 256 6.37 30.81 38.90
CA GLN A 256 7.29 30.56 37.79
C GLN A 256 7.74 29.09 37.74
N ALA A 257 7.90 28.43 38.89
CA ALA A 257 8.30 27.02 38.95
C ALA A 257 7.25 26.09 38.32
N GLU A 258 5.97 26.28 38.63
CA GLU A 258 4.87 25.50 38.01
C GLU A 258 4.81 25.72 36.48
N VAL A 259 5.02 26.94 36.02
CA VAL A 259 5.05 27.26 34.58
C VAL A 259 6.25 26.61 33.89
N ASP A 260 7.40 26.60 34.54
CA ASP A 260 8.64 26.03 34.00
C ASP A 260 8.59 24.49 33.95
N GLU A 261 8.12 23.85 35.02
CA GLU A 261 7.91 22.39 35.10
C GLU A 261 6.86 21.93 34.09
N MET A 262 5.81 22.71 33.85
CA MET A 262 4.79 22.41 32.84
C MET A 262 5.35 22.50 31.41
N VAL A 263 6.21 23.48 31.12
CA VAL A 263 6.92 23.57 29.82
C VAL A 263 7.85 22.36 29.63
N GLU A 264 8.60 21.97 30.66
CA GLU A 264 9.47 20.79 30.60
C GLU A 264 8.65 19.49 30.40
N ASN A 265 7.56 19.31 31.15
CA ASN A 265 6.65 18.16 31.01
C ASN A 265 6.03 18.10 29.60
N LEU A 266 5.51 19.21 29.05
CA LEU A 266 4.99 19.22 27.67
C LEU A 266 6.04 18.80 26.65
N ASN A 267 7.25 19.37 26.71
CA ASN A 267 8.32 19.01 25.77
C ASN A 267 8.72 17.53 25.91
N ASN A 268 8.85 17.03 27.16
CA ASN A 268 9.10 15.61 27.42
C ASN A 268 7.98 14.70 26.90
N LYS A 269 6.71 15.12 26.98
CA LYS A 269 5.58 14.38 26.38
C LYS A 269 5.66 14.36 24.85
N VAL A 270 6.03 15.46 24.20
CA VAL A 270 6.26 15.50 22.75
C VAL A 270 7.42 14.59 22.34
N GLU A 271 8.54 14.61 23.05
CA GLU A 271 9.67 13.69 22.79
C GLU A 271 9.30 12.22 23.06
N SER A 272 8.34 11.96 23.95
CA SER A 272 7.81 10.61 24.21
C SER A 272 6.81 10.09 23.17
N LEU A 273 6.40 10.90 22.17
CA LEU A 273 5.52 10.46 21.09
C LEU A 273 6.15 9.29 20.32
N SER A 274 5.64 8.10 20.58
CA SER A 274 6.25 6.85 20.14
C SER A 274 5.26 5.88 19.52
N ASN A 275 5.71 5.26 18.43
CA ASN A 275 4.97 4.35 17.56
C ASN A 275 5.64 2.97 17.50
N ILE A 276 5.98 2.40 18.67
CA ILE A 276 6.88 1.22 18.83
C ILE A 276 6.43 0.00 18.01
N GLN A 277 5.13 -0.35 18.02
CA GLN A 277 4.65 -1.48 17.22
C GLN A 277 4.71 -1.18 15.72
N ALA A 278 4.32 0.03 15.31
CA ALA A 278 4.46 0.51 13.94
C ALA A 278 5.91 0.57 13.41
N GLN A 279 6.90 0.88 14.25
CA GLN A 279 8.33 0.80 13.87
C GLN A 279 8.78 -0.64 13.59
N SER A 280 8.07 -1.64 14.11
CA SER A 280 8.38 -3.06 13.95
C SER A 280 7.70 -3.70 12.73
N LEU A 281 7.08 -2.90 11.86
CA LEU A 281 6.36 -3.34 10.66
C LEU A 281 7.23 -4.16 9.71
N LYS A 282 6.70 -5.30 9.28
CA LYS A 282 7.29 -6.20 8.28
C LYS A 282 6.50 -6.12 6.98
N LYS A 283 7.22 -5.99 5.87
CA LYS A 283 6.63 -6.05 4.52
C LYS A 283 6.13 -7.49 4.26
N PRO A 284 4.90 -7.68 3.75
CA PRO A 284 4.35 -9.02 3.52
C PRO A 284 4.94 -9.70 2.29
N LYS A 285 4.59 -10.97 2.05
CA LYS A 285 4.67 -11.52 0.69
C LYS A 285 3.69 -10.73 -0.18
N LYS A 286 4.16 -10.30 -1.36
CA LYS A 286 3.32 -9.61 -2.35
C LYS A 286 2.17 -10.49 -2.85
N VAL A 287 1.03 -9.86 -3.10
CA VAL A 287 -0.12 -10.44 -3.80
C VAL A 287 0.02 -10.15 -5.30
N ALA A 288 -0.17 -11.15 -6.15
CA ALA A 288 -0.16 -10.98 -7.60
C ALA A 288 -1.51 -10.40 -8.07
N ILE A 289 -1.48 -9.25 -8.74
CA ILE A 289 -2.65 -8.47 -9.15
C ILE A 289 -2.56 -8.18 -10.67
N PRO A 290 -3.64 -8.41 -11.45
CA PRO A 290 -3.67 -8.04 -12.87
C PRO A 290 -3.45 -6.54 -13.06
N VAL A 291 -2.61 -6.12 -14.02
CA VAL A 291 -2.18 -4.71 -14.15
C VAL A 291 -3.35 -3.73 -14.35
N GLY A 292 -4.45 -4.16 -14.97
CA GLY A 292 -5.68 -3.38 -15.13
C GLY A 292 -6.52 -3.23 -13.86
N HIS A 293 -6.25 -3.98 -12.80
CA HIS A 293 -6.88 -3.84 -11.49
C HIS A 293 -6.04 -3.00 -10.50
N GLN A 294 -4.75 -2.76 -10.78
CA GLN A 294 -3.84 -2.08 -9.85
C GLN A 294 -4.22 -0.61 -9.55
N THR A 295 -5.09 -0.01 -10.36
CA THR A 295 -5.65 1.33 -10.13
C THR A 295 -7.02 1.34 -9.43
N ASN A 296 -7.68 0.18 -9.32
CA ASN A 296 -8.97 0.01 -8.64
C ASN A 296 -9.17 -1.47 -8.22
N LEU A 297 -8.54 -1.87 -7.12
CA LEU A 297 -8.57 -3.24 -6.60
C LEU A 297 -9.99 -3.69 -6.23
N THR A 298 -10.33 -4.93 -6.57
CA THR A 298 -11.59 -5.57 -6.13
C THR A 298 -11.56 -5.88 -4.62
N SER A 299 -12.74 -6.13 -4.03
CA SER A 299 -12.84 -6.49 -2.62
C SER A 299 -12.07 -7.77 -2.25
N SER A 300 -11.97 -8.74 -3.18
CA SER A 300 -11.24 -10.00 -2.97
C SER A 300 -9.72 -9.79 -2.94
N GLU A 301 -9.22 -8.90 -3.79
CA GLU A 301 -7.80 -8.53 -3.84
C GLU A 301 -7.40 -7.72 -2.59
N LYS A 302 -8.26 -6.78 -2.16
CA LYS A 302 -8.04 -6.05 -0.89
C LYS A 302 -8.02 -6.98 0.32
N GLU A 303 -8.93 -7.95 0.42
CA GLU A 303 -8.89 -8.93 1.52
C GLU A 303 -7.64 -9.83 1.45
N SER A 304 -7.20 -10.22 0.25
CA SER A 304 -5.95 -10.98 0.06
C SER A 304 -4.73 -10.21 0.57
N ILE A 305 -4.66 -8.90 0.34
CA ILE A 305 -3.62 -8.01 0.88
C ILE A 305 -3.75 -7.88 2.41
N ILE A 306 -4.96 -7.72 2.94
CA ILE A 306 -5.24 -7.68 4.39
C ILE A 306 -4.73 -8.95 5.09
N VAL A 307 -5.01 -10.13 4.52
CA VAL A 307 -4.55 -11.42 5.04
C VAL A 307 -3.02 -11.51 4.97
N ALA A 308 -2.40 -11.14 3.85
CA ALA A 308 -0.94 -11.16 3.72
C ALA A 308 -0.23 -10.25 4.75
N VAL A 309 -0.77 -9.06 4.99
CA VAL A 309 -0.27 -8.10 5.99
C VAL A 309 -0.42 -8.63 7.41
N LYS A 310 -1.57 -9.22 7.76
CA LYS A 310 -1.83 -9.85 9.07
C LYS A 310 -0.97 -11.09 9.32
N ILE A 311 -0.65 -11.88 8.29
CA ILE A 311 0.27 -13.03 8.41
C ILE A 311 1.70 -12.56 8.68
N ALA A 312 2.13 -11.45 8.05
CA ALA A 312 3.47 -10.90 8.25
C ALA A 312 3.64 -10.16 9.60
N ASN A 313 2.57 -9.62 10.17
CA ASN A 313 2.62 -8.70 11.32
C ASN A 313 1.74 -9.16 12.48
N SER A 314 2.39 -9.48 13.61
CA SER A 314 1.71 -9.66 14.90
C SER A 314 1.21 -8.33 15.46
N ASN A 315 0.28 -8.40 16.42
CA ASN A 315 -0.24 -7.24 17.16
C ASN A 315 -0.91 -6.16 16.29
N VAL A 316 -1.45 -6.55 15.13
CA VAL A 316 -2.28 -5.69 14.28
C VAL A 316 -3.74 -5.76 14.75
N ASP A 317 -4.34 -4.59 15.00
CA ASP A 317 -5.78 -4.45 15.25
C ASP A 317 -6.55 -4.40 13.92
N LYS A 318 -6.16 -3.46 13.05
CA LYS A 318 -6.87 -3.16 11.80
C LYS A 318 -5.92 -2.95 10.63
N VAL A 319 -6.32 -3.45 9.47
CA VAL A 319 -5.67 -3.15 8.19
C VAL A 319 -6.71 -2.48 7.30
N ILE A 320 -6.32 -1.42 6.60
CA ILE A 320 -7.15 -0.69 5.63
C ILE A 320 -6.34 -0.61 4.33
N VAL A 321 -6.93 -1.05 3.22
CA VAL A 321 -6.33 -0.99 1.88
C VAL A 321 -7.15 -0.01 1.03
N ASP A 322 -6.49 0.91 0.35
CA ASP A 322 -7.16 1.86 -0.55
C ASP A 322 -7.52 1.22 -1.91
N GLU A 323 -7.81 2.03 -2.94
CA GLU A 323 -8.16 1.54 -4.28
C GLU A 323 -6.95 1.17 -5.14
N VAL A 324 -5.75 1.66 -4.82
CA VAL A 324 -4.52 1.40 -5.58
C VAL A 324 -3.54 0.45 -4.88
N GLY A 325 -3.87 0.00 -3.67
CA GLY A 325 -3.12 -0.98 -2.89
C GLY A 325 -2.22 -0.41 -1.79
N ASN A 326 -2.25 0.90 -1.50
CA ASN A 326 -1.57 1.39 -0.31
C ASN A 326 -2.31 0.90 0.94
N VAL A 327 -1.54 0.59 1.99
CA VAL A 327 -2.07 -0.05 3.20
C VAL A 327 -1.78 0.81 4.42
N LYS A 328 -2.82 1.14 5.19
CA LYS A 328 -2.71 1.67 6.55
C LYS A 328 -2.89 0.54 7.55
N VAL A 329 -1.88 0.30 8.37
CA VAL A 329 -1.86 -0.72 9.42
C VAL A 329 -1.97 -0.03 10.77
N VAL A 330 -3.01 -0.37 11.54
CA VAL A 330 -3.22 0.10 12.91
C VAL A 330 -2.90 -1.05 13.85
N PHE A 331 -1.99 -0.80 14.78
CA PHE A 331 -1.51 -1.78 15.76
C PHE A 331 -2.35 -1.75 17.04
N THR A 332 -2.19 -2.77 17.90
CA THR A 332 -2.95 -2.90 19.15
C THR A 332 -2.63 -1.84 20.21
N ASP A 333 -1.48 -1.16 20.11
CA ASP A 333 -1.20 0.06 20.86
C ASP A 333 -1.82 1.33 20.24
N GLY A 334 -2.54 1.19 19.12
CA GLY A 334 -3.11 2.28 18.33
C GLY A 334 -2.09 3.16 17.62
N SER A 335 -0.83 2.70 17.51
CA SER A 335 0.15 3.27 16.59
C SER A 335 -0.17 2.86 15.15
N VAL A 336 0.29 3.65 14.18
CA VAL A 336 -0.04 3.49 12.77
C VAL A 336 1.21 3.43 11.93
N ALA A 337 1.23 2.52 10.96
CA ALA A 337 2.23 2.47 9.91
C ALA A 337 1.58 2.38 8.53
N ASN A 338 2.28 2.82 7.49
CA ASN A 338 1.81 2.74 6.12
C ASN A 338 2.75 1.86 5.29
N LEU A 339 2.19 1.08 4.35
CA LEU A 339 2.92 0.43 3.25
C LEU A 339 2.43 1.03 1.93
N LEU A 340 3.36 1.22 1.00
CA LEU A 340 3.02 1.64 -0.36
C LEU A 340 2.57 0.42 -1.19
N SER A 341 1.74 0.66 -2.21
CA SER A 341 1.23 -0.39 -3.11
C SER A 341 2.35 -1.29 -3.66
N ASN A 342 3.45 -0.70 -4.12
CA ASN A 342 4.61 -1.43 -4.64
C ASN A 342 5.39 -2.27 -3.60
N GLU A 343 4.99 -2.26 -2.32
CA GLU A 343 5.52 -3.12 -1.26
C GLU A 343 4.63 -4.33 -0.99
N VAL A 344 3.34 -4.29 -1.39
CA VAL A 344 2.33 -5.32 -1.09
C VAL A 344 1.72 -6.00 -2.31
N ILE A 345 1.82 -5.41 -3.51
CA ILE A 345 1.41 -6.04 -4.78
C ILE A 345 2.58 -6.32 -5.71
N SER A 346 2.42 -7.30 -6.60
CA SER A 346 3.19 -7.52 -7.82
C SER A 346 2.25 -7.68 -9.00
N ASP A 347 2.80 -7.62 -10.21
CA ASP A 347 2.13 -8.13 -11.39
C ASP A 347 1.89 -9.65 -11.28
N VAL A 348 1.05 -10.16 -12.17
CA VAL A 348 0.87 -11.62 -12.37
C VAL A 348 2.02 -12.19 -13.20
N ASP A 349 2.49 -13.38 -12.83
CA ASP A 349 3.49 -14.13 -13.58
C ASP A 349 2.83 -14.84 -14.78
N LYS A 350 3.50 -14.79 -15.93
CA LYS A 350 3.09 -15.41 -17.19
C LYS A 350 4.20 -16.21 -17.88
N GLU A 351 5.40 -16.29 -17.30
CA GLU A 351 6.57 -16.92 -17.94
C GLU A 351 6.29 -18.41 -18.25
N SER A 352 5.62 -19.11 -17.33
CA SER A 352 5.21 -20.51 -17.54
C SER A 352 4.16 -20.69 -18.65
N LEU A 353 3.26 -19.70 -18.85
CA LEU A 353 2.24 -19.75 -19.91
C LEU A 353 2.86 -19.47 -21.29
N ASP A 354 3.79 -18.53 -21.38
CA ASP A 354 4.54 -18.22 -22.61
C ASP A 354 5.33 -19.45 -23.09
N VAL A 355 6.10 -20.08 -22.18
CA VAL A 355 6.83 -21.33 -22.46
C VAL A 355 5.88 -22.46 -22.90
N ALA A 356 4.74 -22.64 -22.23
CA ALA A 356 3.75 -23.64 -22.62
C ALA A 356 3.13 -23.35 -24.00
N GLN A 357 2.89 -22.08 -24.34
CA GLN A 357 2.36 -21.66 -25.64
C GLN A 357 3.37 -21.89 -26.78
N VAL A 358 4.67 -21.66 -26.54
CA VAL A 358 5.74 -21.96 -27.52
C VAL A 358 5.78 -23.46 -27.81
N VAL A 359 5.89 -24.31 -26.77
CA VAL A 359 5.96 -25.78 -26.93
C VAL A 359 4.71 -26.35 -27.62
N ALA A 360 3.52 -25.86 -27.26
CA ALA A 360 2.28 -26.27 -27.90
C ALA A 360 2.19 -25.81 -29.37
N ASN A 361 2.76 -24.65 -29.73
CA ASN A 361 2.79 -24.19 -31.11
C ASN A 361 3.79 -24.98 -31.99
N GLU A 362 4.97 -25.33 -31.47
CA GLU A 362 5.95 -26.17 -32.20
C GLU A 362 5.35 -27.52 -32.62
N LEU A 363 4.51 -28.12 -31.76
CA LEU A 363 3.91 -29.43 -32.02
C LEU A 363 2.86 -29.45 -33.12
N LYS A 364 2.24 -28.31 -33.48
CA LYS A 364 1.23 -28.22 -34.55
C LYS A 364 1.76 -28.67 -35.91
N SER A 365 3.05 -28.45 -36.16
CA SER A 365 3.74 -28.85 -37.38
C SER A 365 4.28 -30.28 -37.33
N THR A 366 3.82 -31.12 -36.39
CA THR A 366 4.31 -32.49 -36.20
C THR A 366 3.18 -33.51 -36.27
N TYR A 367 3.51 -34.74 -36.66
CA TYR A 367 2.56 -35.85 -36.74
C TYR A 367 1.77 -36.09 -35.44
N LYS A 368 2.33 -35.71 -34.28
CA LYS A 368 1.64 -35.78 -32.99
C LYS A 368 0.38 -34.92 -32.94
N PHE A 369 0.32 -33.84 -33.71
CA PHE A 369 -0.86 -33.00 -33.85
C PHE A 369 -1.70 -33.41 -35.06
N TYR A 370 -1.14 -33.36 -36.28
CA TYR A 370 -1.95 -33.51 -37.50
C TYR A 370 -2.43 -34.94 -37.80
N ASN A 371 -1.94 -35.95 -37.07
CA ASN A 371 -2.50 -37.33 -37.07
C ASN A 371 -3.20 -37.68 -35.74
N ALA A 372 -3.39 -36.74 -34.81
CA ALA A 372 -4.13 -36.99 -33.56
C ALA A 372 -5.64 -36.99 -33.78
N GLU A 373 -6.38 -37.54 -32.80
CA GLU A 373 -7.83 -37.44 -32.74
C GLU A 373 -8.31 -35.97 -32.83
N ASP A 374 -9.26 -35.67 -33.72
CA ASP A 374 -9.72 -34.30 -34.02
C ASP A 374 -10.10 -33.50 -32.76
N ALA A 375 -10.76 -34.15 -31.79
CA ALA A 375 -11.14 -33.54 -30.51
C ALA A 375 -9.94 -33.05 -29.68
N LYS A 376 -8.78 -33.70 -29.81
CA LYS A 376 -7.52 -33.31 -29.15
C LYS A 376 -6.84 -32.16 -29.90
N GLN A 377 -6.91 -32.17 -31.23
CA GLN A 377 -6.46 -31.04 -32.06
C GLN A 377 -7.27 -29.78 -31.70
N GLU A 378 -8.60 -29.88 -31.67
CA GLU A 378 -9.51 -28.79 -31.30
C GLU A 378 -9.24 -28.28 -29.87
N THR A 379 -9.08 -29.21 -28.91
CA THR A 379 -8.76 -28.86 -27.51
C THR A 379 -7.46 -28.05 -27.41
N LEU A 380 -6.40 -28.45 -28.11
CA LEU A 380 -5.13 -27.72 -28.10
C LEU A 380 -5.26 -26.33 -28.74
N LEU A 381 -5.95 -26.22 -29.88
CA LEU A 381 -6.17 -24.94 -30.57
C LEU A 381 -6.98 -23.96 -29.71
N ASN A 382 -8.08 -24.43 -29.10
CA ASN A 382 -8.91 -23.62 -28.19
C ASN A 382 -8.12 -23.13 -26.95
N LEU A 383 -7.17 -23.93 -26.45
CA LEU A 383 -6.28 -23.53 -25.35
C LEU A 383 -5.20 -22.54 -25.78
N LEU A 384 -4.65 -22.70 -26.98
CA LEU A 384 -3.69 -21.73 -27.56
C LEU A 384 -4.33 -20.35 -27.75
N THR A 385 -5.59 -20.28 -28.19
CA THR A 385 -6.34 -19.01 -28.29
C THR A 385 -6.59 -18.36 -26.93
N LYS A 386 -6.87 -19.14 -25.87
CA LYS A 386 -6.95 -18.61 -24.49
C LYS A 386 -5.59 -18.09 -24.01
N ALA A 387 -4.52 -18.84 -24.26
CA ALA A 387 -3.17 -18.41 -23.92
C ALA A 387 -2.81 -17.08 -24.62
N GLU A 388 -3.16 -16.94 -25.91
CA GLU A 388 -2.96 -15.70 -26.67
C GLU A 388 -3.78 -14.53 -26.10
N ALA A 389 -5.05 -14.76 -25.76
CA ALA A 389 -5.89 -13.76 -25.10
C ALA A 389 -5.28 -13.24 -23.79
N ILE A 390 -4.61 -14.11 -23.03
CA ILE A 390 -3.95 -13.80 -21.74
C ILE A 390 -2.54 -13.20 -21.92
N LEU A 391 -1.79 -13.57 -22.96
CA LEU A 391 -0.43 -13.07 -23.19
C LEU A 391 -0.41 -11.73 -23.92
N THR A 392 -1.20 -11.60 -24.99
CA THR A 392 -1.16 -10.45 -25.92
C THR A 392 -2.53 -9.81 -26.17
N GLY A 393 -3.63 -10.56 -26.00
CA GLY A 393 -4.99 -10.15 -26.38
C GLY A 393 -5.83 -9.52 -25.26
N SER A 394 -7.15 -9.80 -25.28
CA SER A 394 -8.18 -9.11 -24.49
C SER A 394 -8.14 -9.33 -22.98
N GLU A 395 -7.51 -10.39 -22.51
CA GLU A 395 -7.38 -10.74 -21.09
C GLU A 395 -5.99 -10.35 -20.53
N LYS A 396 -5.11 -9.78 -21.37
CA LYS A 396 -3.73 -9.44 -21.03
C LYS A 396 -3.59 -8.66 -19.72
N ASP A 397 -4.46 -7.68 -19.50
CA ASP A 397 -4.36 -6.78 -18.36
C ASP A 397 -5.31 -7.16 -17.20
N THR A 398 -6.13 -8.21 -17.36
CA THR A 398 -7.22 -8.60 -16.41
C THR A 398 -7.16 -10.05 -15.92
N ALA A 399 -6.42 -10.95 -16.59
CA ALA A 399 -6.30 -12.35 -16.19
C ALA A 399 -5.67 -12.51 -14.80
N SER A 400 -6.35 -13.21 -13.90
CA SER A 400 -5.85 -13.53 -12.56
C SER A 400 -4.76 -14.60 -12.60
N GLN A 401 -3.89 -14.67 -11.58
CA GLN A 401 -2.87 -15.71 -11.49
C GLN A 401 -3.49 -17.12 -11.58
N ALA A 402 -4.58 -17.38 -10.86
CA ALA A 402 -5.27 -18.67 -10.91
C ALA A 402 -5.83 -19.00 -12.31
N SER A 403 -6.21 -17.98 -13.10
CA SER A 403 -6.65 -18.16 -14.49
C SER A 403 -5.47 -18.50 -15.41
N ILE A 404 -4.33 -17.84 -15.20
CA ILE A 404 -3.08 -18.09 -15.93
C ILE A 404 -2.59 -19.52 -15.64
N ASP A 405 -2.47 -19.87 -14.35
CA ASP A 405 -2.03 -21.18 -13.88
C ASP A 405 -2.93 -22.31 -14.43
N GLU A 406 -4.25 -22.13 -14.42
CA GLU A 406 -5.19 -23.13 -14.95
C GLU A 406 -5.04 -23.30 -16.47
N VAL A 407 -4.92 -22.22 -17.25
CA VAL A 407 -4.71 -22.32 -18.71
C VAL A 407 -3.33 -22.95 -19.03
N THR A 408 -2.28 -22.63 -18.26
CA THR A 408 -0.98 -23.29 -18.39
C THR A 408 -1.09 -24.81 -18.16
N ASN A 409 -1.73 -25.22 -17.06
CA ASN A 409 -1.92 -26.64 -16.74
C ASN A 409 -2.77 -27.37 -17.80
N GLN A 410 -3.88 -26.77 -18.25
CA GLN A 410 -4.71 -27.33 -19.31
C GLN A 410 -3.93 -27.48 -20.64
N LEU A 411 -3.14 -26.46 -21.02
CA LEU A 411 -2.35 -26.47 -22.25
C LEU A 411 -1.23 -27.53 -22.22
N GLU A 412 -0.53 -27.68 -21.09
CA GLU A 412 0.43 -28.78 -20.89
C GLU A 412 -0.24 -30.17 -20.96
N LEU A 413 -1.43 -30.32 -20.38
CA LEU A 413 -2.17 -31.59 -20.40
C LEU A 413 -2.66 -31.94 -21.81
N ALA A 414 -3.18 -30.97 -22.56
CA ALA A 414 -3.57 -31.16 -23.96
C ALA A 414 -2.34 -31.55 -24.82
N THR A 415 -1.22 -30.84 -24.64
CA THR A 415 0.09 -31.12 -25.27
C THR A 415 0.56 -32.55 -25.00
N ARG A 416 0.40 -33.05 -23.78
CA ARG A 416 0.76 -34.43 -23.39
C ARG A 416 -0.25 -35.50 -23.83
N SER A 417 -1.48 -35.10 -24.17
CA SER A 417 -2.55 -36.01 -24.58
C SER A 417 -2.59 -36.28 -26.09
N LEU A 418 -1.83 -35.50 -26.87
CA LEU A 418 -1.62 -35.70 -28.31
C LEU A 418 -1.11 -37.12 -28.62
N ASP A 419 -1.88 -37.87 -29.40
CA ASP A 419 -1.69 -39.29 -29.68
C ASP A 419 -1.34 -39.62 -31.13
N GLY A 420 -1.20 -38.60 -31.99
CA GLY A 420 -0.89 -38.79 -33.40
C GLY A 420 0.39 -39.59 -33.63
N THR A 421 0.30 -40.63 -34.44
CA THR A 421 1.41 -41.53 -34.77
C THR A 421 2.17 -41.07 -36.03
N ILE A 422 3.40 -41.55 -36.20
CA ILE A 422 4.16 -41.36 -37.43
C ILE A 422 3.35 -41.93 -38.60
N THR A 423 3.23 -41.15 -39.68
CA THR A 423 2.50 -41.54 -40.89
C THR A 423 3.08 -42.82 -41.51
N ASN A 424 2.25 -43.85 -41.62
CA ASN A 424 2.57 -45.11 -42.27
C ASN A 424 2.41 -44.98 -43.79
N LYS A 425 3.53 -45.06 -44.52
CA LYS A 425 3.58 -44.93 -45.98
C LYS A 425 3.62 -46.27 -46.72
N LYS A 426 3.66 -47.42 -46.03
CA LYS A 426 3.91 -48.70 -46.68
C LYS A 426 2.94 -49.03 -47.82
N THR A 427 1.63 -48.81 -47.64
CA THR A 427 0.63 -49.07 -48.70
C THR A 427 0.82 -48.14 -49.90
N LEU A 428 1.28 -46.91 -49.69
CA LEU A 428 1.62 -45.98 -50.77
C LEU A 428 2.88 -46.44 -51.52
N GLU A 429 3.91 -46.87 -50.79
CA GLU A 429 5.16 -47.41 -51.34
C GLU A 429 4.94 -48.71 -52.14
N ASP A 430 4.13 -49.63 -51.63
CA ASP A 430 3.75 -50.87 -52.31
C ASP A 430 2.93 -50.57 -53.60
N ASN A 431 1.98 -49.63 -53.55
CA ASN A 431 1.20 -49.23 -54.72
C ASN A 431 2.04 -48.49 -55.77
N ILE A 432 3.03 -47.69 -55.37
CA ILE A 432 4.00 -47.07 -56.29
C ILE A 432 4.80 -48.13 -57.03
N LEU A 433 5.29 -49.17 -56.34
CA LEU A 433 6.02 -50.27 -56.99
C LEU A 433 5.14 -51.05 -57.97
N ILE A 434 3.87 -51.30 -57.62
CA ILE A 434 2.89 -51.94 -58.52
C ILE A 434 2.63 -51.06 -59.75
N ALA A 435 2.49 -49.74 -59.58
CA ALA A 435 2.32 -48.81 -60.68
C ALA A 435 3.56 -48.73 -61.58
N GLU A 436 4.76 -48.61 -61.01
CA GLU A 436 6.02 -48.58 -61.77
C GLU A 436 6.15 -49.84 -62.65
N ALA A 437 5.85 -51.03 -62.11
CA ALA A 437 5.85 -52.28 -62.86
C ALA A 437 4.68 -52.43 -63.86
N ALA A 438 3.54 -51.77 -63.63
CA ALA A 438 2.39 -51.85 -64.52
C ALA A 438 2.59 -51.12 -65.85
N ARG A 439 3.58 -50.21 -65.95
CA ARG A 439 3.89 -49.45 -67.17
C ARG A 439 4.48 -50.32 -68.28
N ASP A 440 5.12 -51.44 -67.91
CA ASP A 440 5.75 -52.39 -68.83
C ASP A 440 4.77 -53.49 -69.29
N LEU A 441 3.48 -53.41 -68.91
CA LEU A 441 2.44 -54.37 -69.26
C LEU A 441 1.53 -53.83 -70.37
N ASP A 442 1.06 -54.73 -71.24
CA ASP A 442 0.09 -54.49 -72.31
C ASP A 442 -1.13 -53.66 -71.83
N LYS A 443 -1.57 -53.89 -70.58
CA LYS A 443 -2.63 -53.12 -69.91
C LYS A 443 -2.42 -51.62 -69.86
N TYR A 444 -1.18 -51.15 -69.79
CA TYR A 444 -0.80 -49.74 -69.87
C TYR A 444 -0.35 -49.36 -71.28
N LEU A 445 0.45 -50.21 -71.94
CA LEU A 445 0.96 -49.96 -73.30
C LEU A 445 -0.18 -49.75 -74.31
N ASN A 446 -1.27 -50.51 -74.19
CA ASN A 446 -2.45 -50.44 -75.06
C ASN A 446 -3.64 -49.71 -74.41
N ALA A 447 -3.47 -49.06 -73.25
CA ALA A 447 -4.52 -48.27 -72.60
C ALA A 447 -4.95 -47.05 -73.45
N SER A 448 -6.14 -46.52 -73.19
CA SER A 448 -6.56 -45.24 -73.78
C SER A 448 -5.75 -44.06 -73.23
N GLU A 449 -5.48 -43.06 -74.06
CA GLU A 449 -4.60 -41.92 -73.71
C GLU A 449 -5.04 -41.19 -72.43
N GLN A 450 -6.35 -41.02 -72.22
CA GLN A 450 -6.89 -40.41 -71.02
C GLN A 450 -6.62 -41.24 -69.75
N ILE A 451 -6.64 -42.57 -69.86
CA ILE A 451 -6.34 -43.49 -68.75
C ILE A 451 -4.84 -43.46 -68.42
N LYS A 452 -3.95 -43.47 -69.42
CA LYS A 452 -2.49 -43.29 -69.20
C LYS A 452 -2.18 -41.96 -68.51
N ASN A 453 -2.79 -40.87 -68.96
CA ASN A 453 -2.61 -39.54 -68.36
C ASN A 453 -3.13 -39.47 -66.90
N ASN A 454 -4.26 -40.13 -66.60
CA ASN A 454 -4.76 -40.24 -65.23
C ASN A 454 -3.81 -41.04 -64.34
N PHE A 455 -3.28 -42.16 -64.86
CA PHE A 455 -2.33 -43.04 -64.20
C PHE A 455 -1.00 -42.35 -63.88
N ASP A 456 -0.33 -41.77 -64.87
CA ASP A 456 0.95 -41.09 -64.68
C ASP A 456 0.81 -39.88 -63.75
N LYS A 457 -0.35 -39.19 -63.75
CA LYS A 457 -0.65 -38.16 -62.75
C LYS A 457 -0.79 -38.74 -61.34
N ALA A 458 -1.55 -39.82 -61.16
CA ALA A 458 -1.74 -40.44 -59.85
C ALA A 458 -0.42 -40.98 -59.27
N LEU A 459 0.43 -41.58 -60.12
CA LEU A 459 1.77 -42.05 -59.75
C LEU A 459 2.67 -40.88 -59.32
N LYS A 460 2.64 -39.76 -60.06
CA LYS A 460 3.37 -38.54 -59.71
C LYS A 460 2.92 -37.95 -58.37
N ASP A 461 1.62 -37.85 -58.13
CA ASP A 461 1.07 -37.33 -56.88
C ASP A 461 1.41 -38.27 -55.69
N ALA A 462 1.44 -39.59 -55.92
CA ALA A 462 1.88 -40.59 -54.95
C ALA A 462 3.35 -40.46 -54.58
N VAL A 463 4.24 -40.31 -55.57
CA VAL A 463 5.67 -40.04 -55.34
C VAL A 463 5.88 -38.77 -54.51
N VAL A 464 5.10 -37.71 -54.76
CA VAL A 464 5.16 -36.48 -53.96
C VAL A 464 4.79 -36.72 -52.49
N GLN A 465 3.74 -37.48 -52.18
CA GLN A 465 3.38 -37.77 -50.78
C GLN A 465 4.29 -38.81 -50.11
N ARG A 466 4.89 -39.73 -50.88
CA ARG A 466 5.95 -40.63 -50.39
C ARG A 466 7.14 -39.83 -49.88
N ASP A 467 7.57 -38.81 -50.61
CA ASP A 467 8.79 -38.05 -50.29
C ASP A 467 8.54 -36.87 -49.32
N ASN A 468 7.30 -36.40 -49.19
CA ASN A 468 6.88 -35.38 -48.21
C ASN A 468 6.97 -35.88 -46.76
N SER A 469 7.93 -35.40 -45.97
CA SER A 469 8.11 -35.81 -44.55
C SER A 469 6.89 -35.54 -43.67
N ASP A 470 6.11 -34.51 -44.01
CA ASP A 470 5.09 -33.92 -43.15
C ASP A 470 3.67 -34.30 -43.61
N ALA A 471 3.55 -35.31 -44.49
CA ALA A 471 2.28 -35.82 -44.97
C ALA A 471 1.45 -36.43 -43.81
N SER A 472 0.16 -36.09 -43.74
CA SER A 472 -0.79 -36.74 -42.82
C SER A 472 -1.18 -38.13 -43.31
N GLN A 473 -1.66 -38.98 -42.40
CA GLN A 473 -2.16 -40.31 -42.76
C GLN A 473 -3.32 -40.23 -43.76
N VAL A 474 -4.26 -39.30 -43.54
CA VAL A 474 -5.40 -39.07 -44.45
C VAL A 474 -4.93 -38.75 -45.88
N ASN A 475 -3.92 -37.89 -46.03
CA ASN A 475 -3.39 -37.54 -47.35
C ASN A 475 -2.67 -38.72 -48.02
N VAL A 476 -1.92 -39.50 -47.25
CA VAL A 476 -1.23 -40.71 -47.74
C VAL A 476 -2.21 -41.79 -48.17
N ASP A 477 -3.25 -42.04 -47.37
CA ASP A 477 -4.28 -43.05 -47.64
C ASP A 477 -5.12 -42.67 -48.87
N GLN A 478 -5.54 -41.40 -48.97
CA GLN A 478 -6.30 -40.90 -50.13
C GLN A 478 -5.51 -41.03 -51.43
N VAL A 479 -4.21 -40.68 -51.43
CA VAL A 479 -3.37 -40.76 -52.63
C VAL A 479 -2.98 -42.21 -52.95
N SER A 480 -2.78 -43.06 -51.93
CA SER A 480 -2.59 -44.52 -52.10
C SER A 480 -3.82 -45.17 -52.74
N GLN A 481 -5.03 -44.78 -52.31
CA GLN A 481 -6.29 -45.22 -52.90
C GLN A 481 -6.46 -44.72 -54.34
N ALA A 482 -6.19 -43.44 -54.60
CA ALA A 482 -6.30 -42.86 -55.94
C ALA A 482 -5.33 -43.51 -56.95
N LEU A 483 -4.11 -43.86 -56.51
CA LEU A 483 -3.17 -44.63 -57.33
C LEU A 483 -3.69 -46.06 -57.60
N ASN A 484 -4.23 -46.74 -56.59
CA ASN A 484 -4.81 -48.07 -56.78
C ASN A 484 -5.97 -48.06 -57.79
N GLN A 485 -6.88 -47.08 -57.66
CA GLN A 485 -7.97 -46.89 -58.61
C GLN A 485 -7.47 -46.61 -60.03
N ALA A 486 -6.38 -45.88 -60.20
CA ALA A 486 -5.77 -45.64 -61.51
C ALA A 486 -5.12 -46.91 -62.10
N ILE A 487 -4.47 -47.75 -61.28
CA ILE A 487 -3.95 -49.07 -61.69
C ILE A 487 -5.12 -49.99 -62.11
N GLU A 488 -6.20 -50.03 -61.33
CA GLU A 488 -7.39 -50.85 -61.61
C GLU A 488 -8.15 -50.39 -62.86
N SER A 489 -8.04 -49.10 -63.21
CA SER A 489 -8.68 -48.50 -64.39
C SER A 489 -7.93 -48.72 -65.72
N LEU A 490 -6.79 -49.42 -65.71
CA LEU A 490 -6.02 -49.72 -66.93
C LEU A 490 -6.80 -50.64 -67.89
N ASP A 491 -7.18 -50.07 -69.03
CA ASP A 491 -8.11 -50.60 -70.04
C ASP A 491 -7.45 -51.26 -71.25
N GLY A 492 -6.11 -51.31 -71.31
CA GLY A 492 -5.36 -51.93 -72.40
C GLY A 492 -5.59 -53.43 -72.52
N GLN A 493 -5.74 -53.90 -73.75
CA GLN A 493 -5.81 -55.33 -74.10
C GLN A 493 -4.41 -55.91 -74.29
N ALA A 494 -4.30 -57.24 -74.29
CA ALA A 494 -3.06 -57.94 -74.63
C ALA A 494 -2.63 -57.62 -76.08
N THR A 495 -1.33 -57.46 -76.31
CA THR A 495 -0.76 -57.19 -77.64
C THR A 495 -0.80 -58.48 -78.48
N ASP A 496 -1.50 -58.45 -79.61
CA ASP A 496 -1.46 -59.56 -80.57
C ASP A 496 -0.19 -59.45 -81.44
N LYS A 497 0.78 -60.31 -81.12
CA LYS A 497 2.05 -60.44 -81.84
C LYS A 497 2.02 -61.49 -82.97
N LYS A 498 0.87 -62.13 -83.23
CA LYS A 498 0.81 -63.35 -84.05
C LYS A 498 1.21 -63.11 -85.51
N SER A 499 0.69 -62.06 -86.13
CA SER A 499 0.94 -61.79 -87.55
C SER A 499 2.41 -61.43 -87.80
N LEU A 500 2.97 -60.52 -87.00
CA LEU A 500 4.42 -60.24 -86.90
C LEU A 500 5.26 -61.51 -86.70
N GLN A 501 4.82 -62.44 -85.85
CA GLN A 501 5.54 -63.70 -85.61
C GLN A 501 5.49 -64.66 -86.81
N GLU A 502 4.35 -64.76 -87.51
CA GLU A 502 4.22 -65.53 -88.75
C GLU A 502 5.06 -64.91 -89.88
N LEU A 503 5.15 -63.57 -89.94
CA LEU A 503 6.00 -62.83 -90.88
C LEU A 503 7.50 -63.02 -90.58
N VAL A 504 7.96 -62.78 -89.35
CA VAL A 504 9.37 -63.00 -88.93
C VAL A 504 9.81 -64.44 -89.20
N THR A 505 8.95 -65.42 -88.90
CA THR A 505 9.22 -66.84 -89.22
C THR A 505 9.36 -67.06 -90.73
N THR A 506 8.52 -66.39 -91.54
CA THR A 506 8.57 -66.47 -93.01
C THR A 506 9.86 -65.86 -93.57
N VAL A 507 10.27 -64.68 -93.09
CA VAL A 507 11.50 -64.01 -93.54
C VAL A 507 12.75 -64.78 -93.10
N GLN A 508 12.81 -65.29 -91.86
CA GLN A 508 13.92 -66.14 -91.39
C GLN A 508 14.00 -67.46 -92.18
N ALA A 509 12.86 -68.05 -92.55
CA ALA A 509 12.85 -69.21 -93.45
C ALA A 509 13.30 -68.84 -94.87
N PHE A 510 13.06 -67.59 -95.31
CA PHE A 510 13.47 -67.09 -96.64
C PHE A 510 14.99 -66.98 -96.80
N GLU A 511 15.77 -66.85 -95.71
CA GLU A 511 17.24 -66.98 -95.75
C GLU A 511 17.71 -68.35 -96.28
N THR A 512 16.83 -69.36 -96.34
CA THR A 512 17.12 -70.66 -96.96
C THR A 512 16.82 -70.73 -98.46
N LEU A 513 16.38 -69.63 -99.07
CA LEU A 513 16.41 -69.40 -100.53
C LEU A 513 17.49 -68.35 -100.83
N GLY A 514 18.51 -68.61 -101.65
CA GLY A 514 18.42 -69.37 -102.90
C GLY A 514 18.21 -68.39 -104.05
N ASP A 515 19.32 -67.96 -104.66
CA ASP A 515 19.47 -67.03 -105.79
C ASP A 515 18.91 -65.60 -105.61
N VAL A 516 17.73 -65.39 -105.03
CA VAL A 516 17.07 -64.06 -104.97
C VAL A 516 17.76 -63.13 -103.97
N TYR A 517 18.00 -63.58 -102.74
CA TYR A 517 18.66 -62.77 -101.70
C TYR A 517 20.10 -62.40 -102.11
N ASP A 518 20.84 -63.32 -102.73
CA ASP A 518 22.21 -63.06 -103.19
C ASP A 518 22.28 -62.07 -104.35
N ALA A 519 21.24 -62.01 -105.20
CA ALA A 519 21.12 -61.07 -106.31
C ALA A 519 20.72 -59.64 -105.86
N ALA A 520 20.07 -59.49 -104.71
CA ALA A 520 19.67 -58.19 -104.17
C ALA A 520 20.88 -57.32 -103.78
N SER A 521 20.71 -56.00 -103.84
CA SER A 521 21.78 -55.06 -103.46
C SER A 521 22.15 -55.19 -101.98
N VAL A 522 23.31 -54.63 -101.62
CA VAL A 522 23.75 -54.54 -100.22
C VAL A 522 22.80 -53.63 -99.41
N ASN A 523 22.13 -52.67 -100.06
CA ASN A 523 21.23 -51.75 -99.36
C ASN A 523 19.90 -52.44 -98.99
N GLU A 524 19.26 -53.13 -99.94
CA GLU A 524 17.99 -53.84 -99.70
C GLU A 524 18.18 -54.96 -98.67
N ARG A 525 19.30 -55.71 -98.75
CA ARG A 525 19.64 -56.72 -97.73
C ARG A 525 19.89 -56.13 -96.35
N ASN A 526 20.61 -55.02 -96.25
CA ASN A 526 20.81 -54.37 -94.95
C ASN A 526 19.47 -53.89 -94.37
N GLN A 527 18.61 -53.26 -95.19
CA GLN A 527 17.29 -52.80 -94.76
C GLN A 527 16.40 -53.95 -94.29
N LEU A 528 16.39 -55.09 -95.00
CA LEU A 528 15.65 -56.27 -94.55
C LEU A 528 16.23 -56.84 -93.26
N ASN A 529 17.55 -56.96 -93.14
CA ASN A 529 18.19 -57.49 -91.94
C ASN A 529 17.96 -56.57 -90.72
N GLU A 530 17.97 -55.25 -90.91
CA GLU A 530 17.67 -54.24 -89.88
C GLU A 530 16.19 -54.26 -89.49
N ALA A 531 15.26 -54.39 -90.44
CA ALA A 531 13.83 -54.52 -90.17
C ALA A 531 13.50 -55.87 -89.50
N LEU A 532 14.17 -56.95 -89.89
CA LEU A 532 14.03 -58.27 -89.28
C LEU A 532 14.58 -58.30 -87.85
N GLN A 533 15.69 -57.61 -87.59
CA GLN A 533 16.22 -57.44 -86.25
C GLN A 533 15.24 -56.65 -85.36
N GLN A 534 14.69 -55.54 -85.86
CA GLN A 534 13.71 -54.73 -85.14
C GLN A 534 12.42 -55.52 -84.88
N ALA A 535 11.87 -56.20 -85.89
CA ALA A 535 10.72 -57.09 -85.74
C ALA A 535 10.95 -58.22 -84.73
N THR A 536 12.14 -58.82 -84.72
CA THR A 536 12.50 -59.85 -83.71
C THR A 536 12.60 -59.24 -82.30
N GLN A 537 13.17 -58.04 -82.16
CA GLN A 537 13.23 -57.32 -80.89
C GLN A 537 11.82 -56.95 -80.39
N THR A 538 10.93 -56.46 -81.26
CA THR A 538 9.51 -56.19 -80.96
C THR A 538 8.74 -57.47 -80.59
N LEU A 539 9.18 -58.66 -81.01
CA LEU A 539 8.62 -59.93 -80.54
C LEU A 539 9.10 -60.29 -79.12
N ASP A 540 10.39 -60.09 -78.82
CA ASP A 540 11.01 -60.44 -77.53
C ASP A 540 10.74 -59.44 -76.39
N GLU A 541 10.54 -58.15 -76.69
CA GLU A 541 10.34 -57.08 -75.69
C GLU A 541 8.86 -56.82 -75.35
N SER A 542 8.59 -56.02 -74.30
CA SER A 542 7.24 -55.52 -74.00
C SER A 542 6.89 -54.36 -74.94
N SER A 543 5.96 -54.59 -75.88
CA SER A 543 5.62 -53.63 -76.94
C SER A 543 4.12 -53.43 -77.05
N SER A 544 3.70 -52.20 -77.36
CA SER A 544 2.30 -51.89 -77.68
C SER A 544 1.88 -52.46 -79.04
N GLN A 545 0.58 -52.57 -79.27
CA GLN A 545 0.03 -52.98 -80.56
C GLN A 545 0.51 -52.05 -81.69
N ALA A 546 0.60 -50.74 -81.44
CA ALA A 546 1.07 -49.79 -82.46
C ALA A 546 2.55 -50.02 -82.87
N GLU A 547 3.39 -50.50 -81.96
CA GLU A 547 4.79 -50.84 -82.25
C GLU A 547 4.91 -52.18 -82.99
N VAL A 548 4.02 -53.14 -82.68
CA VAL A 548 3.89 -54.42 -83.42
C VAL A 548 3.39 -54.16 -84.84
N ASP A 549 2.26 -53.47 -85.00
CA ASP A 549 1.66 -53.14 -86.30
C ASP A 549 2.64 -52.36 -87.20
N GLN A 550 3.44 -51.46 -86.62
CA GLN A 550 4.48 -50.73 -87.34
C GLN A 550 5.67 -51.63 -87.71
N SER A 551 6.16 -52.47 -86.79
CA SER A 551 7.26 -53.41 -87.06
C SER A 551 6.90 -54.44 -88.14
N GLU A 552 5.64 -54.89 -88.15
CA GLU A 552 5.10 -55.82 -89.15
C GLU A 552 5.10 -55.16 -90.52
N LYS A 553 4.51 -53.97 -90.63
CA LYS A 553 4.47 -53.18 -91.86
C LYS A 553 5.86 -52.81 -92.39
N GLU A 554 6.82 -52.49 -91.52
CA GLU A 554 8.20 -52.20 -91.91
C GLU A 554 8.92 -53.46 -92.42
N LEU A 555 8.73 -54.61 -91.77
CA LEU A 555 9.26 -55.89 -92.25
C LEU A 555 8.61 -56.36 -93.55
N GLU A 556 7.29 -56.21 -93.72
CA GLU A 556 6.61 -56.49 -95.00
C GLU A 556 7.19 -55.62 -96.13
N THR A 557 7.33 -54.32 -95.87
CA THR A 557 7.84 -53.35 -96.86
C THR A 557 9.28 -53.69 -97.27
N ALA A 558 10.15 -54.02 -96.30
CA ALA A 558 11.53 -54.40 -96.58
C ALA A 558 11.64 -55.77 -97.28
N PHE A 559 10.72 -56.71 -96.98
CA PHE A 559 10.70 -58.04 -97.57
C PHE A 559 10.27 -58.01 -99.05
N TRP A 560 9.18 -57.30 -99.37
CA TRP A 560 8.70 -57.18 -100.75
C TRP A 560 9.60 -56.32 -101.64
N ALA A 561 10.49 -55.50 -101.07
CA ALA A 561 11.50 -54.76 -101.81
C ALA A 561 12.67 -55.63 -102.35
N LEU A 562 12.78 -56.91 -101.95
CA LEU A 562 13.82 -57.80 -102.48
C LEU A 562 13.56 -58.15 -103.96
N GLY A 563 14.35 -57.54 -104.85
CA GLY A 563 14.45 -57.95 -106.26
C GLY A 563 13.56 -57.20 -107.25
N GLU A 564 12.96 -56.07 -106.87
CA GLU A 564 12.28 -55.17 -107.82
C GLU A 564 13.27 -54.41 -108.73
N ASN A 565 13.88 -55.12 -109.68
CA ASN A 565 14.55 -54.51 -110.83
C ASN A 565 14.62 -55.56 -111.98
N ASP A 566 13.72 -55.57 -112.97
CA ASP A 566 13.47 -54.45 -113.88
C ASP A 566 12.16 -54.63 -114.71
N SER A 567 11.61 -53.52 -115.22
CA SER A 567 10.75 -53.41 -116.42
C SER A 567 9.23 -53.74 -116.41
N VAL A 568 8.45 -52.64 -116.40
CA VAL A 568 7.15 -52.36 -117.09
C VAL A 568 5.82 -52.63 -116.32
N PRO A 569 4.88 -51.65 -116.24
CA PRO A 569 3.74 -51.69 -115.31
C PRO A 569 2.40 -52.11 -115.93
N VAL A 570 1.48 -52.58 -115.08
CA VAL A 570 0.03 -52.64 -115.33
C VAL A 570 -0.72 -52.20 -114.07
N SER A 571 -1.74 -51.36 -114.21
CA SER A 571 -2.60 -50.95 -113.09
C SER A 571 -3.74 -51.93 -112.82
N ASN A 572 -4.14 -52.02 -111.56
CA ASN A 572 -5.57 -52.08 -111.24
C ASN A 572 -5.85 -51.21 -110.01
N SER A 573 -7.08 -50.73 -109.85
CA SER A 573 -7.37 -49.50 -109.10
C SER A 573 -8.34 -49.67 -107.92
N VAL A 574 -8.57 -48.53 -107.23
CA VAL A 574 -9.54 -48.29 -106.14
C VAL A 574 -9.02 -48.67 -104.73
N SER A 575 -8.81 -47.73 -103.80
CA SER A 575 -8.84 -46.25 -103.92
C SER A 575 -8.18 -45.57 -102.72
N GLU A 576 -7.38 -44.53 -102.97
CA GLU A 576 -7.18 -43.47 -101.98
C GLU A 576 -8.49 -42.68 -101.78
N ILE A 577 -8.78 -42.30 -100.53
CA ILE A 577 -9.49 -41.05 -100.22
C ILE A 577 -8.65 -40.29 -99.20
N THR A 578 -7.76 -39.44 -99.70
CA THR A 578 -7.43 -38.18 -99.01
C THR A 578 -8.64 -37.23 -99.17
N ASP A 579 -8.89 -36.24 -98.31
CA ASP A 579 -8.00 -35.57 -97.35
C ASP A 579 -8.85 -34.94 -96.21
N SER A 580 -8.16 -34.20 -95.33
CA SER A 580 -8.65 -33.09 -94.48
C SER A 580 -9.11 -33.37 -93.05
N LYS A 581 -8.17 -33.07 -92.14
CA LYS A 581 -8.33 -32.00 -91.13
C LYS A 581 -9.47 -32.15 -90.10
N ALA A 582 -9.19 -32.87 -89.01
CA ALA A 582 -9.91 -32.68 -87.75
C ALA A 582 -9.49 -31.36 -87.09
N GLU A 583 -10.43 -30.43 -86.89
CA GLU A 583 -10.25 -29.22 -86.09
C GLU A 583 -11.21 -29.26 -84.88
N THR A 584 -10.79 -28.63 -83.79
CA THR A 584 -11.22 -28.86 -82.41
C THR A 584 -12.69 -28.58 -82.03
N VAL A 585 -13.19 -29.41 -81.09
CA VAL A 585 -13.95 -29.03 -79.86
C VAL A 585 -15.51 -28.95 -79.88
N LYS A 586 -16.11 -29.47 -78.78
CA LYS A 586 -17.51 -29.33 -78.26
C LYS A 586 -18.63 -30.09 -78.99
N GLN A 587 -19.72 -30.52 -78.32
CA GLN A 587 -20.00 -30.85 -76.89
C GLN A 587 -21.35 -31.62 -76.82
N ASP A 588 -21.66 -32.16 -75.63
CA ASP A 588 -23.00 -32.34 -75.03
C ASP A 588 -23.93 -33.54 -75.38
N GLU A 589 -24.60 -33.96 -74.30
CA GLU A 589 -25.83 -34.76 -74.11
C GLU A 589 -25.95 -36.25 -74.53
N LYS A 590 -26.25 -37.08 -73.50
CA LYS A 590 -27.37 -38.04 -73.32
C LYS A 590 -27.70 -39.05 -74.47
N GLU A 591 -28.17 -40.27 -74.22
CA GLU A 591 -29.04 -40.70 -73.11
C GLU A 591 -28.93 -42.21 -72.76
N ILE A 592 -29.43 -42.53 -71.57
CA ILE A 592 -29.66 -43.82 -70.90
C ILE A 592 -30.11 -44.97 -71.83
N ILE A 593 -29.48 -46.15 -71.68
CA ILE A 593 -30.19 -47.45 -71.62
C ILE A 593 -29.62 -48.25 -70.43
N SER A 594 -30.46 -49.00 -69.73
CA SER A 594 -30.17 -49.74 -68.50
C SER A 594 -30.33 -51.26 -68.66
N GLU A 595 -29.67 -52.02 -67.78
CA GLU A 595 -29.91 -53.45 -67.47
C GLU A 595 -29.70 -54.44 -68.65
N SER A 596 -28.93 -55.51 -68.48
CA SER A 596 -29.31 -56.58 -67.54
C SER A 596 -28.19 -57.58 -67.24
N GLU A 597 -28.46 -58.37 -66.22
CA GLU A 597 -27.71 -59.46 -65.58
C GLU A 597 -26.90 -60.41 -66.50
N LEU A 598 -25.82 -60.99 -65.96
CA LEU A 598 -25.73 -62.44 -65.77
C LEU A 598 -24.69 -62.81 -64.70
N THR A 599 -24.82 -64.00 -64.10
CA THR A 599 -24.15 -64.36 -62.83
C THR A 599 -23.40 -65.70 -62.86
N GLN A 600 -22.40 -65.81 -61.97
CA GLN A 600 -21.84 -67.03 -61.34
C GLN A 600 -21.19 -68.16 -62.19
N SER A 601 -19.88 -68.33 -61.96
CA SER A 601 -19.24 -69.60 -61.56
C SER A 601 -17.93 -69.25 -60.79
N VAL A 602 -17.53 -69.75 -59.61
CA VAL A 602 -17.72 -70.97 -58.79
C VAL A 602 -16.54 -71.98 -58.85
N ILE A 603 -15.49 -71.64 -58.07
CA ILE A 603 -14.72 -72.48 -57.12
C ILE A 603 -14.31 -73.92 -57.48
N GLN A 604 -12.98 -74.19 -57.46
CA GLN A 604 -12.30 -75.33 -56.80
C GLN A 604 -10.93 -74.80 -56.25
N LEU A 605 -10.51 -75.00 -54.99
CA LEU A 605 -9.96 -76.21 -54.32
C LEU A 605 -8.61 -76.67 -54.93
N SER A 606 -7.51 -76.95 -54.20
CA SER A 606 -7.21 -77.13 -52.75
C SER A 606 -5.71 -76.72 -52.49
N GLU A 607 -5.29 -76.09 -51.38
CA GLU A 607 -5.01 -76.59 -49.99
C GLU A 607 -3.64 -77.31 -49.75
N VAL A 608 -3.02 -77.10 -48.56
CA VAL A 608 -2.03 -77.94 -47.82
C VAL A 608 -0.55 -77.45 -47.62
N LYS A 609 -0.27 -76.95 -46.38
CA LYS A 609 0.91 -77.08 -45.47
C LYS A 609 2.31 -76.41 -45.64
N GLU A 610 2.59 -75.56 -44.62
CA GLU A 610 3.69 -75.60 -43.61
C GLU A 610 5.20 -75.49 -43.95
N ILE A 611 5.72 -74.28 -43.68
CA ILE A 611 7.04 -73.83 -43.13
C ILE A 611 8.01 -74.91 -42.57
N PRO A 612 9.34 -74.74 -42.77
CA PRO A 612 10.15 -74.08 -41.71
C PRO A 612 11.29 -73.12 -42.19
N LYS A 613 11.75 -72.24 -41.28
CA LYS A 613 13.00 -71.44 -41.36
C LYS A 613 14.20 -72.29 -40.83
N PRO A 614 15.45 -71.81 -40.57
CA PRO A 614 16.11 -70.51 -40.86
C PRO A 614 17.58 -70.60 -41.36
N LYS A 615 18.20 -69.44 -41.69
CA LYS A 615 19.61 -68.98 -41.42
C LYS A 615 19.89 -67.68 -42.22
N VAL A 616 20.60 -66.62 -41.79
CA VAL A 616 21.83 -66.42 -40.96
C VAL A 616 23.08 -66.88 -41.75
N GLU A 617 24.06 -66.04 -42.13
CA GLU A 617 24.88 -65.14 -41.30
C GLU A 617 25.80 -64.21 -42.14
N LYS A 618 26.20 -63.02 -41.62
CA LYS A 618 27.45 -62.25 -41.96
C LYS A 618 27.64 -61.76 -43.43
N GLU A 619 28.62 -60.91 -43.82
CA GLU A 619 29.80 -60.29 -43.17
C GLU A 619 30.03 -58.85 -43.78
N ILE A 620 30.34 -57.77 -43.01
CA ILE A 620 31.66 -57.06 -42.89
C ILE A 620 32.20 -56.46 -44.23
N MET A 621 32.64 -55.18 -44.40
CA MET A 621 33.64 -54.40 -43.62
C MET A 621 33.69 -52.88 -43.93
N ASN A 622 34.22 -52.07 -42.97
CA ASN A 622 34.96 -50.78 -43.14
C ASN A 622 34.26 -49.55 -43.80
N ASN A 623 34.68 -48.29 -43.59
CA ASN A 623 35.79 -47.66 -42.81
C ASN A 623 35.22 -46.45 -42.01
N LYS A 624 35.60 -46.16 -40.75
CA LYS A 624 36.75 -45.32 -40.31
C LYS A 624 36.87 -43.98 -41.07
N MET A 625 37.01 -42.81 -40.43
CA MET A 625 37.87 -42.50 -39.26
C MET A 625 37.23 -41.56 -38.21
N LYS A 626 37.90 -41.41 -37.04
CA LYS A 626 37.45 -40.63 -35.87
C LYS A 626 38.64 -40.18 -34.97
N ILE A 627 39.01 -38.90 -34.98
CA ILE A 627 40.00 -38.27 -34.07
C ILE A 627 39.46 -36.86 -33.72
N GLN A 628 38.82 -36.66 -32.55
CA GLN A 628 39.40 -36.25 -31.24
C GLN A 628 39.78 -34.75 -31.17
N LYS A 629 39.04 -33.95 -30.40
CA LYS A 629 39.23 -33.66 -28.95
C LYS A 629 40.50 -32.85 -28.62
N LYS A 630 40.32 -31.67 -28.01
CA LYS A 630 41.22 -31.18 -26.95
C LYS A 630 40.49 -30.24 -25.98
N GLN A 631 40.49 -30.56 -24.69
CA GLN A 631 40.20 -29.61 -23.61
C GLN A 631 41.47 -28.82 -23.29
N ILE A 632 41.32 -27.58 -22.81
CA ILE A 632 42.33 -26.89 -22.00
C ILE A 632 41.60 -26.30 -20.78
N VAL A 633 42.27 -26.32 -19.63
CA VAL A 633 41.77 -25.89 -18.31
C VAL A 633 42.81 -24.96 -17.67
N SER A 634 42.37 -24.07 -16.78
CA SER A 634 43.15 -23.06 -16.04
C SER A 634 43.62 -21.85 -16.88
N GLY A 635 43.61 -20.60 -16.41
CA GLY A 635 42.99 -20.04 -15.20
C GLY A 635 43.98 -19.35 -14.26
N SER A 636 43.80 -18.04 -14.01
CA SER A 636 44.21 -17.29 -12.81
C SER A 636 43.91 -15.78 -12.91
N LYS A 637 43.47 -15.19 -11.79
CA LYS A 637 43.62 -13.81 -11.29
C LYS A 637 43.94 -12.65 -12.27
N VAL A 638 43.19 -11.54 -12.11
CA VAL A 638 43.70 -10.27 -11.55
C VAL A 638 42.53 -9.46 -10.94
N THR A 639 42.86 -8.50 -10.06
CA THR A 639 41.92 -7.75 -9.19
C THR A 639 41.75 -6.28 -9.60
N ASN A 640 40.85 -5.57 -8.90
CA ASN A 640 40.66 -4.10 -8.88
C ASN A 640 39.88 -3.49 -10.08
N SER A 641 39.05 -2.46 -9.93
CA SER A 641 38.62 -1.76 -8.70
C SER A 641 37.25 -1.07 -8.80
N LYS A 642 36.46 -1.23 -7.74
CA LYS A 642 35.48 -0.31 -7.15
C LYS A 642 35.27 1.05 -7.87
N ARG A 643 34.09 1.24 -8.47
CA ARG A 643 33.46 2.55 -8.68
C ARG A 643 32.02 2.51 -8.14
N LEU A 644 31.61 3.60 -7.48
CA LEU A 644 30.26 3.78 -6.94
C LEU A 644 29.31 4.26 -8.06
N PRO A 645 28.00 4.02 -7.96
CA PRO A 645 27.01 4.75 -8.75
C PRO A 645 27.08 6.25 -8.41
N GLN A 646 26.79 7.12 -9.39
CA GLN A 646 26.74 8.56 -9.15
C GLN A 646 25.48 8.95 -8.36
N THR A 647 25.63 9.89 -7.44
CA THR A 647 24.54 10.49 -6.65
C THR A 647 23.64 11.33 -7.55
N GLY A 648 22.36 10.99 -7.64
CA GLY A 648 21.45 11.51 -8.68
C GLY A 648 20.16 12.17 -8.22
N ASN A 649 19.88 12.26 -6.91
CA ASN A 649 18.87 13.21 -6.40
C ASN A 649 19.08 13.51 -4.91
N LEU A 650 19.16 14.80 -4.54
CA LEU A 650 19.24 15.24 -3.15
C LEU A 650 17.96 16.02 -2.80
N ASN A 651 16.82 15.32 -2.82
CA ASN A 651 15.61 15.82 -2.18
C ASN A 651 15.90 15.99 -0.69
N GLN A 652 16.12 17.23 -0.26
CA GLN A 652 16.25 17.58 1.15
C GLN A 652 14.88 17.49 1.83
N THR A 653 14.45 16.27 2.14
CA THR A 653 13.56 16.06 3.28
C THR A 653 14.33 16.46 4.52
N LEU A 654 14.20 17.73 4.94
CA LEU A 654 14.52 18.14 6.30
C LEU A 654 13.75 17.19 7.22
N SER A 655 14.47 16.30 7.92
CA SER A 655 13.84 15.48 8.94
C SER A 655 13.16 16.41 9.94
N LEU A 656 11.86 16.26 10.17
CA LEU A 656 11.12 17.14 11.08
C LEU A 656 11.76 17.13 12.49
N VAL A 657 12.34 16.00 12.89
CA VAL A 657 13.18 15.81 14.10
C VAL A 657 14.36 16.79 14.17
N GLY A 658 14.96 17.15 13.03
CA GLY A 658 16.05 18.14 12.95
C GLY A 658 15.58 19.58 13.15
N VAL A 659 14.36 19.91 12.67
CA VAL A 659 13.73 21.21 12.96
C VAL A 659 13.23 21.27 14.40
N LEU A 660 12.68 20.16 14.90
CA LEU A 660 12.22 19.97 16.27
C LEU A 660 13.37 20.17 17.27
N THR A 661 14.48 19.46 17.09
CA THR A 661 15.68 19.64 17.94
C THR A 661 16.27 21.04 17.83
N MET A 662 16.18 21.71 16.69
CA MET A 662 16.64 23.10 16.55
C MET A 662 15.72 24.13 17.24
N LEU A 663 14.40 23.90 17.24
CA LEU A 663 13.42 24.72 17.98
C LEU A 663 13.49 24.48 19.49
N ILE A 664 13.52 23.22 19.94
CA ILE A 664 13.70 22.85 21.35
C ILE A 664 15.02 23.43 21.88
N ALA A 665 16.11 23.38 21.09
CA ALA A 665 17.35 24.05 21.45
C ALA A 665 17.23 25.58 21.51
N MET A 666 16.48 26.23 20.62
CA MET A 666 16.26 27.69 20.65
C MET A 666 15.42 28.15 21.86
N VAL A 667 14.45 27.36 22.31
CA VAL A 667 13.70 27.61 23.56
C VAL A 667 14.61 27.35 24.77
N GLY A 668 15.25 26.18 24.84
CA GLY A 668 16.06 25.75 25.98
C GLY A 668 17.33 26.58 26.23
N LEU A 669 18.00 27.11 25.20
CA LEU A 669 19.25 27.89 25.39
C LEU A 669 19.04 29.24 26.09
N LYS A 670 17.81 29.73 26.23
CA LYS A 670 17.55 31.10 26.71
C LYS A 670 17.67 31.28 28.23
N ARG A 671 17.86 30.20 28.98
CA ARG A 671 17.87 30.17 30.47
C ARG A 671 19.22 29.77 31.08
N ARG A 672 20.32 30.37 30.61
CA ARG A 672 21.62 30.38 31.32
C ARG A 672 22.36 31.71 31.19
N LYS A 673 21.90 32.72 31.92
CA LYS A 673 22.69 33.86 32.43
C LYS A 673 21.95 34.60 33.52
#